data_AF-A0A957WZW0-F1
#
_entry.id   AF-A0A957WZW0-F1
#
_cell.length_a   1.000
_cell.length_b   1.000
_cell.length_c   1.000
_cell.angle_alpha   90.00
_cell.angle_beta   90.00
_cell.angle_gamma   90.00
#
_symmetry.space_group_name_H-M   'P 1'
#
loop_
_entity.id
_entity.type
_entity.pdbx_description
1 polymer ?
#
loop_
_entity_poly.entity_id
_entity_poly.type
_entity_poly.pdbx_seq_one_letter_code
_entity_poly.pdbx_strand_id
1 'polypeptide(L)'
;MSRKAGTNLMDLVVAVQDSEQYRTLHWEGTFADYLALVQENPGVARTAYQRLYDMIISYGSERYTQFREELLHYKFFDDPFDNGRDAIFGLDRPLMELVQVFQSAARGYGTERRVLLLHGPVGSAKSTMARLLKKGMEHYSTTEEGALYTLVWQTPDGEMPCPMHEEPLRLIPQPARNKVLDEINEQSDLAYRITIKGELCPACRHIYRSLMDAYDGDWNRLIEHVRVRRLLLSEQDRIGIGTFQPKDEKNQDSTELTGDINYRKIAEYGSDSDPRAFNFDGELNIANRGIVEFIELLKLDVAFLYDLLTASQEHKIKPKKFAQTDIDEVIVGHTNEPEYRKLLANEYMEALRDRTVKIDVPYVTRFRDEVHIYERDFNRRTVLGKHIAPHTLDIAAMWAILTRLEEPKHASLTLMQKLKLYDGRSLPGYTEDTVRELRANAGQEGMSGISPRYIQDKLSNALVSHGAVGCLNPFVVMRELEAGLRHHSLITNERDRERYALLLTEVRDEYDEIVKNEVQRAITADESAIRRLAANYIDNLRAYTQREKVKNPFTGRDEEPDERLMRSIEEKIDIPVSRKDDFRREIMNYIGALAIDGKKFEWDSNERLRKALELKLFEDQKDSIKLTSLVSSVVDEETQEKI
;
A
#
# COMPACT_ATOMS: atom_id res chain seq x y z
N MET A 1 13.33 43.33 -16.47
CA MET A 1 12.55 42.26 -15.80
C MET A 1 11.09 42.39 -16.20
N SER A 2 10.66 41.62 -17.20
CA SER A 2 9.27 41.59 -17.65
C SER A 2 8.45 40.73 -16.68
N ARG A 3 7.52 41.33 -15.93
CA ARG A 3 6.52 40.58 -15.15
C ARG A 3 5.68 39.77 -16.14
N LYS A 4 5.73 38.44 -16.07
CA LYS A 4 4.79 37.57 -16.78
C LYS A 4 3.37 38.05 -16.43
N ALA A 5 2.56 38.32 -17.46
CA ALA A 5 1.14 38.58 -17.29
C ALA A 5 0.55 37.41 -16.50
N GLY A 6 0.00 37.70 -15.32
CA GLY A 6 -0.56 36.68 -14.45
C GLY A 6 -1.78 36.09 -15.12
N THR A 7 -1.76 34.77 -15.35
CA THR A 7 -2.97 34.01 -15.67
C THR A 7 -4.01 34.29 -14.60
N ASN A 8 -5.18 34.79 -14.98
CA ASN A 8 -6.26 35.06 -14.05
C ASN A 8 -6.70 33.72 -13.42
N LEU A 9 -6.65 33.64 -12.09
CA LEU A 9 -7.00 32.42 -11.36
C LEU A 9 -8.43 31.95 -11.65
N MET A 10 -9.35 32.89 -11.93
CA MET A 10 -10.73 32.53 -12.30
C MET A 10 -10.80 31.83 -13.65
N ASP A 11 -9.98 32.23 -14.62
CA ASP A 11 -9.97 31.60 -15.95
C ASP A 11 -9.46 30.16 -15.88
N LEU A 12 -8.54 29.87 -14.95
CA LEU A 12 -8.09 28.51 -14.65
C LEU A 12 -9.19 27.65 -14.01
N VAL A 13 -10.03 28.23 -13.13
CA VAL A 13 -11.13 27.51 -12.48
C VAL A 13 -12.27 27.23 -13.47
N VAL A 14 -12.64 28.22 -14.28
CA VAL A 14 -13.70 28.07 -15.29
C VAL A 14 -13.31 27.06 -16.37
N ALA A 15 -12.03 27.01 -16.75
CA ALA A 15 -11.53 26.03 -17.72
C ALA A 15 -11.68 24.56 -17.27
N VAL A 16 -11.89 24.31 -15.97
CA VAL A 16 -12.07 22.96 -15.41
C VAL A 16 -13.55 22.60 -15.22
N GLN A 17 -14.48 23.56 -15.32
CA GLN A 17 -15.90 23.27 -15.16
C GLN A 17 -16.52 22.63 -16.42
N ASP A 18 -16.83 21.35 -16.32
CA ASP A 18 -17.60 20.62 -17.32
C ASP A 18 -19.10 20.66 -16.99
N SER A 19 -19.83 21.52 -17.70
CA SER A 19 -21.28 21.68 -17.54
C SER A 19 -22.09 20.47 -18.01
N GLU A 20 -21.55 19.67 -18.93
CA GLU A 20 -22.21 18.45 -19.42
C GLU A 20 -22.06 17.34 -18.38
N GLN A 21 -20.85 17.15 -17.86
CA GLN A 21 -20.59 16.23 -16.75
C GLN A 21 -21.47 16.57 -15.54
N TYR A 22 -21.60 17.85 -15.17
CA TYR A 22 -22.49 18.27 -14.08
C TYR A 22 -23.94 17.81 -14.32
N ARG A 23 -24.49 18.00 -15.52
CA ARG A 23 -25.87 17.56 -15.82
C ARG A 23 -26.05 16.06 -15.73
N THR A 24 -25.06 15.28 -16.19
CA THR A 24 -25.07 13.82 -16.09
C THR A 24 -25.04 13.35 -14.63
N LEU A 25 -24.21 13.97 -13.81
CA LEU A 25 -24.11 13.67 -12.37
C LEU A 25 -25.34 14.10 -11.57
N HIS A 26 -26.13 15.03 -12.10
CA HIS A 26 -27.38 15.53 -11.51
C HIS A 26 -28.61 15.10 -12.31
N TRP A 27 -28.55 13.94 -12.99
CA TRP A 27 -29.69 13.40 -13.74
C TRP A 27 -30.89 13.15 -12.82
N GLU A 28 -32.07 13.54 -13.29
CA GLU A 28 -33.37 13.24 -12.68
C GLU A 28 -34.36 12.80 -13.76
N GLY A 29 -35.20 11.82 -13.44
CA GLY A 29 -36.16 11.24 -14.35
C GLY A 29 -37.34 10.59 -13.65
N THR A 30 -38.23 10.01 -14.44
CA THR A 30 -39.33 9.17 -13.94
C THR A 30 -38.82 7.77 -13.58
N PHE A 31 -39.65 7.00 -12.89
CA PHE A 31 -39.36 5.57 -12.66
C PHE A 31 -39.25 4.78 -13.98
N ALA A 32 -40.01 5.15 -15.00
CA ALA A 32 -39.93 4.51 -16.32
C ALA A 32 -38.58 4.80 -17.01
N ASP A 33 -38.09 6.04 -16.93
CA ASP A 33 -36.76 6.40 -17.45
C ASP A 33 -35.66 5.59 -16.74
N TYR A 34 -35.78 5.42 -15.42
CA TYR A 34 -34.87 4.58 -14.66
C TYR A 34 -34.93 3.09 -15.07
N LEU A 35 -36.12 2.52 -15.29
CA LEU A 35 -36.22 1.13 -15.77
C LEU A 35 -35.57 0.96 -17.15
N ALA A 36 -35.67 1.95 -18.03
CA ALA A 36 -34.97 1.93 -19.31
C ALA A 36 -33.44 1.94 -19.10
N LEU A 37 -32.92 2.74 -18.17
CA LEU A 37 -31.50 2.72 -17.80
C LEU A 37 -31.05 1.36 -17.26
N VAL A 38 -31.88 0.69 -16.45
CA VAL A 38 -31.56 -0.66 -15.92
C VAL A 38 -31.58 -1.71 -17.03
N GLN A 39 -32.48 -1.58 -18.01
CA GLN A 39 -32.51 -2.48 -19.16
C GLN A 39 -31.28 -2.29 -20.06
N GLU A 40 -30.86 -1.05 -20.29
CA GLU A 40 -29.66 -0.74 -21.08
C GLU A 40 -28.38 -1.13 -20.35
N ASN A 41 -28.30 -0.84 -19.05
CA ASN A 41 -27.16 -1.16 -18.20
C ASN A 41 -27.63 -1.69 -16.83
N PRO A 42 -27.78 -3.02 -16.68
CA PRO A 42 -28.13 -3.64 -15.40
C PRO A 42 -27.15 -3.31 -14.26
N GLY A 43 -25.93 -2.88 -14.57
CA GLY A 43 -24.90 -2.49 -13.61
C GLY A 43 -25.30 -1.34 -12.69
N VAL A 44 -26.29 -0.51 -13.07
CA VAL A 44 -26.76 0.59 -12.22
C VAL A 44 -27.52 0.11 -10.97
N ALA A 45 -28.00 -1.14 -10.99
CA ALA A 45 -28.76 -1.77 -9.91
C ALA A 45 -27.91 -2.67 -8.99
N ARG A 46 -26.58 -2.63 -9.11
CA ARG A 46 -25.65 -3.42 -8.29
C ARG A 46 -25.84 -3.19 -6.79
N THR A 47 -25.58 -4.25 -6.01
CA THR A 47 -25.42 -4.13 -4.56
C THR A 47 -24.14 -3.39 -4.20
N ALA A 48 -23.98 -2.98 -2.94
CA ALA A 48 -22.76 -2.34 -2.46
C ALA A 48 -21.51 -3.22 -2.67
N TYR A 49 -21.58 -4.52 -2.36
CA TYR A 49 -20.48 -5.46 -2.58
C TYR A 49 -20.13 -5.64 -4.06
N GLN A 50 -21.12 -5.73 -4.94
CA GLN A 50 -20.93 -5.83 -6.39
C GLN A 50 -20.24 -4.59 -6.94
N ARG A 51 -20.71 -3.40 -6.53
CA ARG A 51 -20.12 -2.11 -6.92
C ARG A 51 -18.69 -1.97 -6.42
N LEU A 52 -18.43 -2.31 -5.15
CA LEU A 52 -17.08 -2.24 -4.56
C LEU A 52 -16.10 -3.18 -5.26
N TYR A 53 -16.53 -4.41 -5.57
CA TYR A 53 -15.69 -5.37 -6.28
C TYR A 53 -15.33 -4.86 -7.68
N ASP A 54 -16.33 -4.47 -8.48
CA ASP A 54 -16.10 -4.00 -9.84
C ASP A 54 -15.30 -2.69 -9.89
N MET A 55 -15.52 -1.80 -8.91
CA MET A 55 -14.70 -0.60 -8.74
C MET A 55 -13.23 -0.97 -8.67
N ILE A 56 -12.83 -1.93 -7.83
CA ILE A 56 -11.41 -2.34 -7.71
C ILE A 56 -10.91 -2.93 -9.03
N ILE A 57 -11.72 -3.78 -9.68
CA ILE A 57 -11.35 -4.45 -10.93
C ILE A 57 -11.22 -3.46 -12.10
N SER A 58 -11.99 -2.38 -12.12
CA SER A 58 -11.98 -1.36 -13.19
C SER A 58 -10.60 -0.71 -13.40
N TYR A 59 -9.77 -0.63 -12.36
CA TYR A 59 -8.40 -0.10 -12.46
C TYR A 59 -7.41 -1.10 -13.05
N GLY A 60 -7.82 -2.36 -13.20
CA GLY A 60 -6.98 -3.45 -13.69
C GLY A 60 -6.03 -4.02 -12.63
N SER A 61 -5.36 -5.09 -13.02
CA SER A 61 -4.39 -5.80 -12.18
C SER A 61 -3.24 -6.36 -13.00
N GLU A 62 -2.09 -6.57 -12.37
CA GLU A 62 -0.89 -7.12 -12.97
C GLU A 62 -0.52 -8.44 -12.30
N ARG A 63 -0.38 -9.49 -13.11
CA ARG A 63 0.08 -10.80 -12.63
C ARG A 63 1.60 -10.85 -12.68
N TYR A 64 2.22 -11.26 -11.58
CA TYR A 64 3.65 -11.50 -11.53
C TYR A 64 3.95 -12.73 -10.68
N THR A 65 5.06 -13.39 -10.98
CA THR A 65 5.52 -14.54 -10.19
C THR A 65 6.64 -14.10 -9.27
N GLN A 66 6.51 -14.42 -7.99
CA GLN A 66 7.55 -14.18 -7.00
C GLN A 66 7.79 -15.46 -6.20
N PHE A 67 9.03 -15.95 -6.16
CA PHE A 67 9.40 -17.20 -5.47
C PHE A 67 8.49 -18.38 -5.84
N ARG A 68 8.19 -18.51 -7.15
CA ARG A 68 7.26 -19.51 -7.73
C ARG A 68 5.82 -19.46 -7.21
N GLU A 69 5.42 -18.32 -6.67
CA GLU A 69 4.04 -18.03 -6.33
C GLU A 69 3.49 -16.97 -7.29
N GLU A 70 2.30 -17.23 -7.83
CA GLU A 70 1.58 -16.24 -8.64
C GLU A 70 0.88 -15.26 -7.72
N LEU A 71 1.26 -13.99 -7.83
CA LEU A 71 0.65 -12.88 -7.12
C LEU A 71 -0.07 -11.97 -8.10
N LEU A 72 -1.10 -11.28 -7.60
CA LEU A 72 -1.90 -10.34 -8.36
C LEU A 72 -1.82 -8.98 -7.67
N HIS A 73 -1.22 -8.03 -8.37
CA HIS A 73 -1.13 -6.65 -7.93
C HIS A 73 -2.33 -5.87 -8.48
N TYR A 74 -3.14 -5.26 -7.62
CA TYR A 74 -4.30 -4.47 -8.04
C TYR A 74 -3.94 -2.98 -8.06
N LYS A 75 -3.99 -2.36 -9.25
CA LYS A 75 -3.58 -0.96 -9.47
C LYS A 75 -4.40 0.05 -8.67
N PHE A 76 -5.60 -0.33 -8.27
CA PHE A 76 -6.43 0.48 -7.37
C PHE A 76 -5.71 0.86 -6.07
N PHE A 77 -4.88 -0.05 -5.51
CA PHE A 77 -4.17 0.21 -4.27
C PHE A 77 -2.89 1.03 -4.43
N ASP A 78 -2.54 1.42 -5.67
CA ASP A 78 -1.47 2.39 -5.95
C ASP A 78 -1.93 3.84 -5.75
N ASP A 79 -3.17 4.05 -5.29
CA ASP A 79 -3.78 5.37 -5.10
C ASP A 79 -3.78 6.22 -6.39
N PRO A 80 -4.63 5.85 -7.38
CA PRO A 80 -4.74 6.57 -8.64
C PRO A 80 -5.36 7.96 -8.49
N PHE A 81 -5.85 8.31 -7.29
CA PHE A 81 -6.56 9.55 -7.00
C PHE A 81 -5.61 10.69 -6.61
N ASP A 82 -4.67 10.41 -5.70
CA ASP A 82 -3.78 11.40 -5.10
C ASP A 82 -2.30 11.19 -5.48
N ASN A 83 -2.03 10.62 -6.66
CA ASN A 83 -0.68 10.35 -7.19
C ASN A 83 0.17 9.49 -6.23
N GLY A 84 -0.39 8.40 -5.68
CA GLY A 84 0.35 7.49 -4.82
C GLY A 84 0.57 7.97 -3.39
N ARG A 85 -0.12 9.03 -2.94
CA ARG A 85 -0.02 9.53 -1.56
C ARG A 85 -0.39 8.46 -0.54
N ASP A 86 -1.35 7.63 -0.88
CA ASP A 86 -1.87 6.56 -0.04
C ASP A 86 -1.57 5.17 -0.59
N ALA A 87 -0.64 5.06 -1.55
CA ALA A 87 -0.24 3.80 -2.16
C ALA A 87 0.19 2.76 -1.12
N ILE A 88 -0.20 1.50 -1.35
CA ILE A 88 0.10 0.37 -0.47
C ILE A 88 1.16 -0.50 -1.13
N PHE A 89 2.33 -0.61 -0.50
CA PHE A 89 3.45 -1.40 -0.99
C PHE A 89 3.58 -2.73 -0.25
N GLY A 90 3.94 -3.80 -0.97
CA GLY A 90 4.38 -5.07 -0.39
C GLY A 90 3.32 -5.89 0.36
N LEU A 91 2.03 -5.57 0.17
CA LEU A 91 0.89 -6.24 0.83
C LEU A 91 -0.05 -6.95 -0.16
N ASP A 92 0.45 -7.36 -1.34
CA ASP A 92 -0.37 -7.98 -2.38
C ASP A 92 -1.12 -9.23 -1.89
N ARG A 93 -0.53 -10.05 -1.01
CA ARG A 93 -1.23 -11.21 -0.42
C ARG A 93 -2.47 -10.82 0.40
N PRO A 94 -2.38 -9.98 1.45
CA PRO A 94 -3.57 -9.46 2.14
C PRO A 94 -4.58 -8.78 1.20
N LEU A 95 -4.10 -8.04 0.19
CA LEU A 95 -4.98 -7.38 -0.79
C LEU A 95 -5.69 -8.39 -1.70
N MET A 96 -5.03 -9.48 -2.10
CA MET A 96 -5.65 -10.58 -2.82
C MET A 96 -6.74 -11.26 -1.99
N GLU A 97 -6.48 -11.55 -0.72
CA GLU A 97 -7.50 -12.09 0.19
C GLU A 97 -8.69 -11.13 0.32
N LEU A 98 -8.42 -9.83 0.47
CA LEU A 98 -9.45 -8.79 0.55
C LEU A 98 -10.35 -8.80 -0.69
N VAL A 99 -9.75 -8.76 -1.88
CA VAL A 99 -10.51 -8.74 -3.13
C VAL A 99 -11.25 -10.05 -3.37
N GLN A 100 -10.71 -11.19 -2.93
CA GLN A 100 -11.41 -12.49 -2.97
C GLN A 100 -12.65 -12.49 -2.07
N VAL A 101 -12.60 -11.86 -0.89
CA VAL A 101 -13.79 -11.69 -0.03
C VAL A 101 -14.85 -10.88 -0.77
N PHE A 102 -14.50 -9.76 -1.40
CA PHE A 102 -15.45 -8.96 -2.17
C PHE A 102 -15.99 -9.69 -3.39
N GLN A 103 -15.16 -10.45 -4.11
CA GLN A 103 -15.60 -11.28 -5.24
C GLN A 103 -16.62 -12.34 -4.80
N SER A 104 -16.35 -13.01 -3.69
CA SER A 104 -17.24 -14.01 -3.10
C SER A 104 -18.58 -13.39 -2.67
N ALA A 105 -18.53 -12.19 -2.07
CA ALA A 105 -19.70 -11.46 -1.62
C ALA A 105 -20.54 -10.92 -2.79
N ALA A 106 -19.89 -10.41 -3.84
CA ALA A 106 -20.55 -9.95 -5.06
C ALA A 106 -21.35 -11.07 -5.76
N ARG A 107 -20.87 -12.31 -5.66
CA ARG A 107 -21.54 -13.52 -6.17
C ARG A 107 -22.55 -14.14 -5.21
N GLY A 108 -22.66 -13.64 -3.97
CA GLY A 108 -23.58 -14.15 -2.96
C GLY A 108 -23.22 -15.52 -2.40
N TYR A 109 -21.92 -15.81 -2.24
CA TYR A 109 -21.44 -17.08 -1.68
C TYR A 109 -21.34 -17.10 -0.14
N GLY A 110 -21.95 -16.12 0.54
CA GLY A 110 -22.14 -16.07 1.99
C GLY A 110 -21.13 -15.22 2.74
N THR A 111 -20.06 -14.74 2.09
CA THR A 111 -19.11 -13.79 2.70
C THR A 111 -19.72 -12.42 2.92
N GLU A 112 -20.76 -12.05 2.17
CA GLU A 112 -21.56 -10.83 2.39
C GLU A 112 -22.25 -10.83 3.75
N ARG A 113 -22.47 -12.00 4.36
CA ARG A 113 -23.16 -12.15 5.65
C ARG A 113 -22.22 -12.07 6.86
N ARG A 114 -20.99 -11.59 6.66
CA ARG A 114 -19.93 -11.58 7.66
C ARG A 114 -19.30 -10.20 7.75
N VAL A 115 -18.85 -9.83 8.94
CA VAL A 115 -18.08 -8.61 9.17
C VAL A 115 -16.67 -8.83 8.64
N LEU A 116 -16.18 -7.94 7.78
CA LEU A 116 -14.78 -7.96 7.36
C LEU A 116 -13.92 -7.28 8.42
N LEU A 117 -12.96 -7.99 9.00
CA LEU A 117 -12.06 -7.48 10.02
C LEU A 117 -10.60 -7.45 9.54
N LEU A 118 -10.08 -6.25 9.30
CA LEU A 118 -8.66 -6.03 9.06
C LEU A 118 -7.90 -6.06 10.39
N HIS A 119 -6.97 -6.99 10.52
CA HIS A 119 -6.27 -7.25 11.77
C HIS A 119 -4.75 -7.12 11.59
N GLY A 120 -4.07 -6.44 12.51
CA GLY A 120 -2.61 -6.33 12.45
C GLY A 120 -2.04 -5.20 13.31
N PRO A 121 -0.73 -4.99 13.33
CA PRO A 121 -0.09 -4.02 14.21
C PRO A 121 -0.32 -2.56 13.78
N VAL A 122 -0.08 -1.61 14.68
CA VAL A 122 -0.38 -0.18 14.43
C VAL A 122 0.51 0.37 13.31
N GLY A 123 -0.10 0.90 12.25
CA GLY A 123 0.64 1.41 11.08
C GLY A 123 0.86 0.38 9.97
N SER A 124 0.23 -0.79 10.01
CA SER A 124 0.24 -1.80 8.94
C SER A 124 -0.76 -1.51 7.79
N ALA A 125 -0.97 -0.25 7.42
CA ALA A 125 -1.87 0.16 6.32
C ALA A 125 -3.38 -0.19 6.43
N LYS A 126 -3.90 -0.83 7.49
CA LYS A 126 -5.34 -1.15 7.64
C LYS A 126 -6.29 0.03 7.36
N SER A 127 -6.11 1.16 8.04
CA SER A 127 -6.93 2.36 7.81
C SER A 127 -6.63 3.02 6.45
N THR A 128 -5.47 2.75 5.86
CA THR A 128 -5.13 3.18 4.48
C THR A 128 -5.95 2.39 3.46
N MET A 129 -6.10 1.08 3.65
CA MET A 129 -6.98 0.24 2.84
C MET A 129 -8.43 0.73 2.92
N ALA A 130 -8.97 0.92 4.13
CA ALA A 130 -10.34 1.42 4.31
C ALA A 130 -10.54 2.79 3.66
N ARG A 131 -9.62 3.73 3.86
CA ARG A 131 -9.67 5.06 3.24
C ARG A 131 -9.60 5.00 1.71
N LEU A 132 -8.76 4.15 1.12
CA LEU A 132 -8.72 3.96 -0.34
C LEU A 132 -10.04 3.41 -0.85
N LEU A 133 -10.65 2.42 -0.18
CA LEU A 133 -11.97 1.90 -0.55
C LEU A 133 -13.04 3.01 -0.54
N LYS A 134 -13.08 3.84 0.50
CA LYS A 134 -14.02 4.98 0.60
C LYS A 134 -13.80 6.00 -0.52
N LYS A 135 -12.56 6.47 -0.72
CA LYS A 135 -12.19 7.37 -1.84
C LYS A 135 -12.57 6.78 -3.20
N GLY A 136 -12.29 5.49 -3.38
CA GLY A 136 -12.64 4.76 -4.57
C GLY A 136 -14.14 4.76 -4.84
N MET A 137 -14.97 4.51 -3.81
CA MET A 137 -16.42 4.47 -3.97
C MET A 137 -16.99 5.85 -4.32
N GLU A 138 -16.49 6.90 -3.67
CA GLU A 138 -16.83 8.29 -3.99
C GLU A 138 -16.49 8.61 -5.45
N HIS A 139 -15.24 8.38 -5.88
CA HIS A 139 -14.83 8.62 -7.26
C HIS A 139 -15.60 7.76 -8.28
N TYR A 140 -15.75 6.46 -8.02
CA TYR A 140 -16.43 5.54 -8.91
C TYR A 140 -17.90 5.93 -9.12
N SER A 141 -18.57 6.45 -8.10
CA SER A 141 -19.95 6.95 -8.22
C SER A 141 -20.12 8.11 -9.21
N THR A 142 -19.03 8.83 -9.51
CA THR A 142 -19.00 9.91 -10.53
C THR A 142 -18.76 9.41 -11.95
N THR A 143 -18.45 8.13 -12.13
CA THR A 143 -18.24 7.52 -13.45
C THR A 143 -19.55 6.96 -14.01
N GLU A 144 -19.62 6.75 -15.33
CA GLU A 144 -20.76 6.04 -15.93
C GLU A 144 -20.86 4.60 -15.45
N GLU A 145 -19.73 3.90 -15.32
CA GLU A 145 -19.72 2.52 -14.83
C GLU A 145 -20.25 2.43 -13.40
N GLY A 146 -19.78 3.30 -12.48
CA GLY A 146 -20.19 3.30 -11.08
C GLY A 146 -21.54 3.94 -10.80
N ALA A 147 -22.36 4.13 -11.83
CA ALA A 147 -23.70 4.66 -11.74
C ALA A 147 -24.60 3.96 -10.72
N LEU A 148 -25.33 4.77 -9.96
CA LEU A 148 -26.39 4.32 -9.06
C LEU A 148 -27.41 5.44 -8.84
N TYR A 149 -28.63 5.05 -8.50
CA TYR A 149 -29.77 5.96 -8.43
C TYR A 149 -30.56 5.76 -7.14
N THR A 150 -31.39 6.75 -6.80
CA THR A 150 -32.27 6.70 -5.65
C THR A 150 -33.61 7.38 -5.87
N LEU A 151 -34.52 7.21 -4.92
CA LEU A 151 -35.91 7.65 -4.96
C LEU A 151 -36.12 9.01 -4.31
N VAL A 152 -37.00 9.81 -4.90
CA VAL A 152 -37.57 11.03 -4.34
C VAL A 152 -39.09 10.97 -4.51
N TRP A 153 -39.82 11.16 -3.42
CA TRP A 153 -41.28 11.20 -3.43
C TRP A 153 -41.79 12.62 -3.61
N GLN A 154 -42.71 12.84 -4.54
CA GLN A 154 -43.43 14.10 -4.70
C GLN A 154 -44.74 14.03 -3.91
N THR A 155 -44.72 14.69 -2.75
CA THR A 155 -45.85 14.74 -1.82
C THR A 155 -46.54 16.11 -1.86
N PRO A 156 -47.76 16.24 -1.33
CA PRO A 156 -48.42 17.54 -1.19
C PRO A 156 -47.60 18.55 -0.37
N ASP A 157 -46.78 18.07 0.57
CA ASP A 157 -45.94 18.89 1.45
C ASP A 157 -44.57 19.25 0.82
N GLY A 158 -44.34 18.81 -0.43
CA GLY A 158 -43.10 19.02 -1.18
C GLY A 158 -42.36 17.72 -1.50
N GLU A 159 -41.11 17.86 -1.94
CA GLU A 159 -40.26 16.71 -2.24
C GLU A 159 -39.73 16.07 -0.96
N MET A 160 -39.84 14.74 -0.87
CA MET A 160 -39.25 13.95 0.18
C MET A 160 -38.25 12.94 -0.41
N PRO A 161 -36.95 13.24 -0.38
CA PRO A 161 -35.92 12.27 -0.73
C PRO A 161 -36.01 11.02 0.15
N CYS A 162 -35.71 9.86 -0.41
CA CYS A 162 -35.59 8.64 0.37
C CYS A 162 -34.47 8.81 1.42
N PRO A 163 -34.78 8.70 2.73
CA PRO A 163 -33.80 8.98 3.77
C PRO A 163 -32.75 7.87 3.91
N MET A 164 -32.96 6.73 3.26
CA MET A 164 -32.04 5.59 3.21
C MET A 164 -31.38 5.47 1.82
N HIS A 165 -31.60 6.40 0.90
CA HIS A 165 -31.08 6.32 -0.47
C HIS A 165 -31.34 4.98 -1.19
N GLU A 166 -32.52 4.39 -0.97
CA GLU A 166 -32.84 3.05 -1.42
C GLU A 166 -32.80 2.89 -2.94
N GLU A 167 -32.56 1.64 -3.34
CA GLU A 167 -32.58 1.17 -4.72
C GLU A 167 -34.01 1.29 -5.31
N PRO A 168 -34.23 2.08 -6.39
CA PRO A 168 -35.53 2.29 -6.98
C PRO A 168 -36.31 1.02 -7.35
N LEU A 169 -35.64 -0.07 -7.75
CA LEU A 169 -36.30 -1.34 -8.07
C LEU A 169 -37.11 -1.93 -6.90
N ARG A 170 -36.88 -1.49 -5.65
CA ARG A 170 -37.72 -1.87 -4.50
C ARG A 170 -39.18 -1.41 -4.61
N LEU A 171 -39.48 -0.42 -5.46
CA LEU A 171 -40.86 0.02 -5.75
C LEU A 171 -41.70 -1.02 -6.50
N ILE A 172 -41.05 -1.97 -7.17
CA ILE A 172 -41.73 -3.01 -7.95
C ILE A 172 -42.52 -3.90 -6.98
N PRO A 173 -43.83 -4.11 -7.21
CA PRO A 173 -44.65 -5.01 -6.40
C PRO A 173 -44.06 -6.42 -6.34
N GLN A 174 -44.08 -7.05 -5.16
CA GLN A 174 -43.48 -8.39 -4.96
C GLN A 174 -43.86 -9.43 -6.03
N PRO A 175 -45.12 -9.57 -6.47
CA PRO A 175 -45.48 -10.57 -7.49
C PRO A 175 -44.83 -10.34 -8.87
N ALA A 176 -44.40 -9.12 -9.16
CA ALA A 176 -43.78 -8.74 -10.43
C ALA A 176 -42.24 -8.83 -10.40
N ARG A 177 -41.62 -8.79 -9.21
CA ARG A 177 -40.14 -8.72 -9.07
C ARG A 177 -39.42 -9.84 -9.81
N ASN A 178 -39.88 -11.09 -9.71
CA ASN A 178 -39.22 -12.22 -10.36
C ASN A 178 -39.20 -12.07 -11.88
N LYS A 179 -40.34 -11.72 -12.49
CA LYS A 179 -40.42 -11.55 -13.95
C LYS A 179 -39.53 -10.42 -14.45
N VAL A 180 -39.48 -9.31 -13.72
CA VAL A 180 -38.62 -8.17 -14.07
C VAL A 180 -37.14 -8.54 -13.92
N LEU A 181 -36.78 -9.26 -12.85
CA LEU A 181 -35.42 -9.74 -12.63
C LEU A 181 -34.98 -10.76 -13.68
N ASP A 182 -35.86 -11.64 -14.15
CA ASP A 182 -35.56 -12.59 -15.21
C ASP A 182 -35.19 -11.82 -16.50
N GLU A 183 -35.99 -10.83 -16.90
CA GLU A 183 -35.71 -9.96 -18.06
C GLU A 183 -34.38 -9.21 -17.93
N ILE A 184 -34.14 -8.55 -16.78
CA ILE A 184 -32.90 -7.80 -16.52
C ILE A 184 -31.67 -8.71 -16.58
N ASN A 185 -31.76 -9.90 -15.98
CA ASN A 185 -30.62 -10.81 -15.89
C ASN A 185 -30.38 -11.60 -17.18
N GLU A 186 -31.39 -11.83 -18.02
CA GLU A 186 -31.22 -12.46 -19.33
C GLU A 186 -30.39 -11.60 -20.29
N GLN A 187 -30.47 -10.27 -20.15
CA GLN A 187 -29.76 -9.30 -20.99
C GLN A 187 -28.42 -8.83 -20.36
N SER A 188 -28.09 -9.30 -19.16
CA SER A 188 -26.93 -8.84 -18.40
C SER A 188 -25.66 -9.66 -18.68
N ASP A 189 -24.57 -8.99 -19.05
CA ASP A 189 -23.23 -9.58 -19.19
C ASP A 189 -22.43 -9.60 -17.87
N LEU A 190 -23.05 -9.21 -16.74
CA LEU A 190 -22.37 -9.17 -15.45
C LEU A 190 -21.99 -10.58 -14.97
N ALA A 191 -20.86 -10.68 -14.27
CA ALA A 191 -20.37 -11.94 -13.70
C ALA A 191 -21.23 -12.50 -12.53
N TYR A 192 -22.33 -11.83 -12.21
CA TYR A 192 -23.25 -12.11 -11.11
C TYR A 192 -24.65 -11.58 -11.46
N ARG A 193 -25.65 -12.06 -10.73
CA ARG A 193 -27.06 -11.65 -10.95
C ARG A 193 -27.41 -10.38 -10.18
N ILE A 194 -28.20 -9.52 -10.82
CA ILE A 194 -28.93 -8.43 -10.16
C ILE A 194 -30.08 -9.05 -9.37
N THR A 195 -30.29 -8.52 -8.16
CA THR A 195 -31.34 -8.99 -7.25
C THR A 195 -32.03 -7.81 -6.60
N ILE A 196 -33.34 -7.92 -6.37
CA ILE A 196 -34.10 -6.96 -5.56
C ILE A 196 -34.23 -7.55 -4.16
N LYS A 197 -33.33 -7.14 -3.26
CA LYS A 197 -33.35 -7.55 -1.84
C LYS A 197 -34.04 -6.49 -0.98
N GLY A 198 -34.82 -6.97 -0.02
CA GLY A 198 -35.45 -6.14 1.01
C GLY A 198 -36.75 -5.45 0.56
N GLU A 199 -37.25 -4.60 1.44
CA GLU A 199 -38.44 -3.78 1.23
C GLU A 199 -38.13 -2.29 1.47
N LEU A 200 -39.03 -1.41 1.02
CA LEU A 200 -38.93 0.04 1.27
C LEU A 200 -38.80 0.34 2.76
N CYS A 201 -37.98 1.34 3.09
CA CYS A 201 -37.78 1.82 4.44
C CYS A 201 -39.09 2.36 5.05
N PRO A 202 -39.21 2.48 6.38
CA PRO A 202 -40.47 2.86 7.03
C PRO A 202 -41.08 4.16 6.48
N ALA A 203 -40.27 5.18 6.20
CA ALA A 203 -40.76 6.46 5.67
C ALA A 203 -41.29 6.34 4.23
N CYS A 204 -40.53 5.71 3.32
CA CYS A 204 -40.98 5.45 1.95
C CYS A 204 -42.22 4.55 1.92
N ARG A 205 -42.26 3.51 2.76
CA ARG A 205 -43.38 2.57 2.87
C ARG A 205 -44.66 3.25 3.35
N HIS A 206 -44.55 4.22 4.26
CA HIS A 206 -45.69 5.02 4.72
C HIS A 206 -46.31 5.81 3.57
N ILE A 207 -45.51 6.50 2.77
CA ILE A 207 -45.99 7.21 1.58
C ILE A 207 -46.57 6.26 0.56
N TYR A 208 -45.86 5.17 0.25
CA TYR A 208 -46.30 4.16 -0.69
C TYR A 208 -47.71 3.66 -0.32
N ARG A 209 -47.93 3.28 0.95
CA ARG A 209 -49.24 2.82 1.42
C ARG A 209 -50.32 3.91 1.33
N SER A 210 -49.99 5.11 1.77
CA SER A 210 -50.93 6.25 1.75
C SER A 210 -51.41 6.57 0.33
N LEU A 211 -50.50 6.52 -0.66
CA LEU A 211 -50.84 6.73 -2.07
C LEU A 211 -51.62 5.56 -2.66
N MET A 212 -51.27 4.32 -2.33
CA MET A 212 -52.05 3.15 -2.75
C MET A 212 -53.48 3.23 -2.23
N ASP A 213 -53.67 3.60 -0.96
CA ASP A 213 -55.00 3.76 -0.37
C ASP A 213 -55.77 4.93 -1.02
N ALA A 214 -55.10 6.06 -1.29
CA ALA A 214 -55.71 7.21 -1.93
C ALA A 214 -56.13 6.98 -3.39
N TYR A 215 -55.49 6.02 -4.07
CA TYR A 215 -55.77 5.65 -5.46
C TYR A 215 -56.42 4.28 -5.62
N ASP A 216 -57.06 3.77 -4.56
CA ASP A 216 -57.78 2.49 -4.59
C ASP A 216 -56.93 1.31 -5.13
N GLY A 217 -55.63 1.33 -4.86
CA GLY A 217 -54.66 0.33 -5.28
C GLY A 217 -54.05 0.52 -6.67
N ASP A 218 -54.27 1.66 -7.34
CA ASP A 218 -53.67 1.94 -8.64
C ASP A 218 -52.18 2.34 -8.53
N TRP A 219 -51.31 1.34 -8.74
CA TRP A 219 -49.86 1.52 -8.71
C TRP A 219 -49.34 2.46 -9.80
N ASN A 220 -50.02 2.56 -10.95
CA ASN A 220 -49.57 3.46 -12.03
C ASN A 220 -49.71 4.92 -11.58
N ARG A 221 -50.81 5.26 -10.89
CA ARG A 221 -50.98 6.60 -10.33
C ARG A 221 -50.00 6.88 -9.21
N LEU A 222 -49.65 5.88 -8.39
CA LEU A 222 -48.61 6.03 -7.37
C LEU A 222 -47.26 6.40 -7.98
N ILE A 223 -46.87 5.75 -9.09
CA ILE A 223 -45.54 5.94 -9.67
C ILE A 223 -45.34 7.33 -10.29
N GLU A 224 -46.43 8.04 -10.62
CA GLU A 224 -46.40 9.45 -11.04
C GLU A 224 -45.86 10.38 -9.93
N HIS A 225 -45.95 9.95 -8.66
CA HIS A 225 -45.39 10.65 -7.50
C HIS A 225 -43.92 10.31 -7.25
N VAL A 226 -43.27 9.50 -8.10
CA VAL A 226 -41.88 9.10 -7.90
C VAL A 226 -40.99 9.76 -8.93
N ARG A 227 -39.97 10.44 -8.44
CA ARG A 227 -38.79 10.82 -9.22
C ARG A 227 -37.62 9.94 -8.83
N VAL A 228 -36.80 9.61 -9.82
CA VAL A 228 -35.52 8.92 -9.63
C VAL A 228 -34.43 9.90 -9.94
N ARG A 229 -33.39 9.94 -9.11
CA ARG A 229 -32.23 10.81 -9.32
C ARG A 229 -30.93 10.06 -9.21
N ARG A 230 -29.90 10.58 -9.87
CA ARG A 230 -28.53 10.11 -9.72
C ARG A 230 -28.08 10.28 -8.27
N LEU A 231 -27.44 9.25 -7.72
CA LEU A 231 -26.88 9.28 -6.37
C LEU A 231 -25.36 9.31 -6.47
N LEU A 232 -24.74 10.32 -5.88
CA LEU A 232 -23.30 10.41 -5.69
C LEU A 232 -22.98 10.03 -4.25
N LEU A 233 -21.96 9.20 -4.08
CA LEU A 233 -21.48 8.83 -2.76
C LEU A 233 -20.48 9.89 -2.30
N SER A 234 -20.54 10.27 -1.03
CA SER A 234 -19.57 11.20 -0.45
C SER A 234 -19.39 10.96 1.04
N GLU A 235 -18.14 10.86 1.47
CA GLU A 235 -17.80 10.79 2.90
C GLU A 235 -18.08 12.12 3.61
N GLN A 236 -17.79 13.24 2.94
CA GLN A 236 -17.94 14.58 3.55
C GLN A 236 -19.40 14.94 3.77
N ASP A 237 -20.25 14.65 2.79
CA ASP A 237 -21.69 14.92 2.88
C ASP A 237 -22.46 13.79 3.59
N ARG A 238 -21.77 12.73 4.05
CA ARG A 238 -22.35 11.56 4.72
C ARG A 238 -23.43 10.88 3.86
N ILE A 239 -23.07 10.51 2.62
CA ILE A 239 -23.94 9.82 1.66
C ILE A 239 -23.28 8.53 1.19
N GLY A 240 -23.81 7.39 1.62
CA GLY A 240 -23.34 6.03 1.32
C GLY A 240 -21.93 5.69 1.83
N ILE A 241 -21.28 6.60 2.55
CA ILE A 241 -19.98 6.36 3.19
C ILE A 241 -20.08 6.80 4.65
N GLY A 242 -20.04 5.83 5.56
CA GLY A 242 -20.10 6.03 7.01
C GLY A 242 -18.76 5.72 7.69
N THR A 243 -18.52 6.33 8.85
CA THR A 243 -17.33 6.05 9.66
C THR A 243 -17.68 6.14 11.13
N PHE A 244 -17.55 5.01 11.83
CA PHE A 244 -17.80 4.92 13.26
C PHE A 244 -16.49 4.78 14.02
N GLN A 245 -16.30 5.64 15.03
CA GLN A 245 -15.18 5.61 15.95
C GLN A 245 -15.66 5.43 17.40
N PRO A 246 -15.12 4.47 18.16
CA PRO A 246 -15.47 4.29 19.56
C PRO A 246 -15.10 5.54 20.37
N LYS A 247 -16.07 6.05 21.13
CA LYS A 247 -15.89 7.05 22.20
C LYS A 247 -15.86 6.35 23.56
N ASP A 248 -15.76 7.10 24.67
CA ASP A 248 -15.90 6.50 26.01
C ASP A 248 -17.20 5.67 26.13
N GLU A 249 -17.10 4.41 26.56
CA GLU A 249 -18.21 3.43 26.65
C GLU A 249 -19.46 3.98 27.35
N LYS A 250 -19.28 4.87 28.33
CA LYS A 250 -20.38 5.45 29.11
C LYS A 250 -21.24 6.46 28.34
N ASN A 251 -20.76 6.94 27.20
CA ASN A 251 -21.39 8.00 26.41
C ASN A 251 -21.84 7.52 25.02
N GLN A 252 -21.84 6.21 24.75
CA GLN A 252 -22.27 5.66 23.47
C GLN A 252 -23.75 5.24 23.52
N ASP A 253 -24.54 5.66 22.54
CA ASP A 253 -25.94 5.23 22.35
C ASP A 253 -26.10 4.50 21.00
N SER A 254 -26.86 3.41 20.96
CA SER A 254 -27.07 2.62 19.73
C SER A 254 -27.82 3.40 18.64
N THR A 255 -28.40 4.54 19.01
CA THR A 255 -28.94 5.54 18.07
C THR A 255 -27.87 6.11 17.14
N GLU A 256 -26.59 6.17 17.56
CA GLU A 256 -25.47 6.58 16.68
C GLU A 256 -25.30 5.63 15.47
N LEU A 257 -25.76 4.37 15.56
CA LEU A 257 -25.75 3.43 14.44
C LEU A 257 -27.05 3.38 13.66
N THR A 258 -28.19 3.52 14.34
CA THR A 258 -29.51 3.16 13.79
C THR A 258 -30.49 4.33 13.62
N GLY A 259 -30.07 5.54 14.02
CA GLY A 259 -30.86 6.76 13.96
C GLY A 259 -31.69 7.01 15.22
N ASP A 260 -32.36 8.17 15.26
CA ASP A 260 -33.11 8.63 16.42
C ASP A 260 -34.49 9.25 16.08
N ILE A 261 -35.27 9.52 17.12
CA ILE A 261 -36.58 10.16 16.96
C ILE A 261 -36.41 11.68 16.93
N ASN A 262 -36.95 12.32 15.89
CA ASN A 262 -36.95 13.76 15.76
C ASN A 262 -38.14 14.38 16.50
N TYR A 263 -37.90 14.83 17.73
CA TYR A 263 -38.94 15.42 18.58
C TYR A 263 -39.64 16.65 17.98
N ARG A 264 -38.99 17.40 17.09
CA ARG A 264 -39.62 18.53 16.40
C ARG A 264 -40.65 18.06 15.38
N LYS A 265 -40.30 17.05 14.59
CA LYS A 265 -41.21 16.43 13.61
C LYS A 265 -42.38 15.70 14.26
N ILE A 266 -42.26 15.27 15.52
CA ILE A 266 -43.43 14.75 16.26
C ILE A 266 -44.53 15.80 16.37
N ALA A 267 -44.19 17.08 16.57
CA ALA A 267 -45.19 18.14 16.64
C ALA A 267 -45.90 18.37 15.30
N GLU A 268 -45.22 18.08 14.18
CA GLU A 268 -45.75 18.19 12.82
C GLU A 268 -46.64 16.98 12.46
N TYR A 269 -46.17 15.76 12.74
CA TYR A 269 -46.85 14.51 12.34
C TYR A 269 -47.73 13.89 13.43
N GLY A 270 -47.69 14.43 14.65
CA GLY A 270 -48.57 14.07 15.76
C GLY A 270 -48.19 12.82 16.54
N SER A 271 -47.20 12.03 16.12
CA SER A 271 -46.78 10.81 16.81
C SER A 271 -45.30 10.48 16.62
N ASP A 272 -44.69 9.92 17.67
CA ASP A 272 -43.35 9.33 17.63
C ASP A 272 -43.30 7.96 16.94
N SER A 273 -44.46 7.44 16.55
CA SER A 273 -44.63 6.22 15.77
C SER A 273 -44.85 6.50 14.27
N ASP A 274 -44.90 7.78 13.86
CA ASP A 274 -44.88 8.14 12.45
C ASP A 274 -43.44 8.07 11.93
N PRO A 275 -43.14 7.24 10.90
CA PRO A 275 -41.77 7.05 10.43
C PRO A 275 -41.16 8.29 9.78
N ARG A 276 -41.97 9.29 9.40
CA ARG A 276 -41.46 10.58 8.90
C ARG A 276 -40.88 11.44 10.04
N ALA A 277 -41.24 11.16 11.29
CA ALA A 277 -40.67 11.78 12.48
C ALA A 277 -39.38 11.09 12.97
N PHE A 278 -38.86 10.10 12.25
CA PHE A 278 -37.58 9.44 12.56
C PHE A 278 -36.45 10.01 11.70
N ASN A 279 -35.29 10.25 12.30
CA ASN A 279 -34.06 10.58 11.56
C ASN A 279 -33.32 9.28 11.25
N PHE A 280 -33.15 8.98 9.97
CA PHE A 280 -32.33 7.86 9.51
C PHE A 280 -30.90 8.35 9.27
N ASP A 281 -30.23 8.78 10.33
CA ASP A 281 -28.92 9.44 10.29
C ASP A 281 -27.85 8.76 11.15
N GLY A 282 -28.14 7.53 11.61
CA GLY A 282 -27.13 6.65 12.17
C GLY A 282 -26.13 6.19 11.11
N GLU A 283 -24.93 5.78 11.53
CA GLU A 283 -23.85 5.44 10.58
C GLU A 283 -24.22 4.30 9.61
N LEU A 284 -25.05 3.33 10.03
CA LEU A 284 -25.56 2.26 9.15
C LEU A 284 -26.72 2.73 8.26
N ASN A 285 -27.36 3.85 8.58
CA ASN A 285 -28.33 4.49 7.68
C ASN A 285 -27.60 5.25 6.58
N ILE A 286 -26.58 6.01 6.97
CA ILE A 286 -25.76 6.85 6.10
C ILE A 286 -24.98 6.03 5.09
N ALA A 287 -24.36 4.94 5.53
CA ALA A 287 -23.53 4.11 4.68
C ALA A 287 -24.32 3.24 3.68
N ASN A 288 -25.66 3.29 3.73
CA ASN A 288 -26.49 2.51 2.83
C ASN A 288 -26.15 2.80 1.36
N ARG A 289 -26.10 1.74 0.55
CA ARG A 289 -25.62 1.69 -0.85
C ARG A 289 -24.10 1.82 -1.03
N GLY A 290 -23.33 1.95 0.04
CA GLY A 290 -21.87 2.00 -0.03
C GLY A 290 -21.17 1.23 1.10
N ILE A 291 -20.41 1.93 1.94
CA ILE A 291 -19.47 1.31 2.89
C ILE A 291 -19.49 2.01 4.25
N VAL A 292 -19.38 1.23 5.32
CA VAL A 292 -19.16 1.72 6.68
C VAL A 292 -17.84 1.20 7.22
N GLU A 293 -17.00 2.13 7.71
CA GLU A 293 -15.76 1.80 8.42
C GLU A 293 -15.97 1.85 9.94
N PHE A 294 -15.59 0.78 10.63
CA PHE A 294 -15.50 0.72 12.09
C PHE A 294 -14.04 0.78 12.55
N ILE A 295 -13.64 1.92 13.07
CA ILE A 295 -12.30 2.18 13.58
C ILE A 295 -12.15 1.50 14.94
N GLU A 296 -11.15 0.61 15.11
CA GLU A 296 -10.94 -0.13 16.36
C GLU A 296 -12.19 -0.90 16.82
N LEU A 297 -12.83 -1.63 15.88
CA LEU A 297 -14.11 -2.31 16.05
C LEU A 297 -14.25 -3.07 17.39
N LEU A 298 -13.18 -3.71 17.86
CA LEU A 298 -13.22 -4.55 19.07
C LEU A 298 -13.18 -3.77 20.38
N LYS A 299 -13.06 -2.44 20.34
CA LYS A 299 -13.21 -1.56 21.51
C LYS A 299 -14.65 -1.08 21.69
N LEU A 300 -15.57 -1.47 20.81
CA LEU A 300 -16.99 -1.13 20.95
C LEU A 300 -17.60 -1.86 22.14
N ASP A 301 -18.59 -1.23 22.75
CA ASP A 301 -19.43 -1.89 23.75
C ASP A 301 -20.17 -3.08 23.11
N VAL A 302 -20.39 -4.13 23.91
CA VAL A 302 -20.99 -5.39 23.47
C VAL A 302 -22.38 -5.18 22.83
N ALA A 303 -23.14 -4.18 23.27
CA ALA A 303 -24.45 -3.86 22.69
C ALA A 303 -24.35 -3.51 21.18
N PHE A 304 -23.37 -2.70 20.79
CA PHE A 304 -23.15 -2.31 19.39
C PHE A 304 -22.77 -3.50 18.51
N LEU A 305 -22.04 -4.46 19.09
CA LEU A 305 -21.63 -5.66 18.37
C LEU A 305 -22.83 -6.54 18.01
N TYR A 306 -23.89 -6.58 18.82
CA TYR A 306 -25.13 -7.29 18.47
C TYR A 306 -25.88 -6.62 17.31
N ASP A 307 -25.94 -5.29 17.28
CA ASP A 307 -26.53 -4.56 16.16
C ASP A 307 -25.72 -4.81 14.88
N LEU A 308 -24.39 -4.80 14.97
CA LEU A 308 -23.49 -5.12 13.86
C LEU A 308 -23.65 -6.56 13.35
N LEU A 309 -23.88 -7.51 14.25
CA LEU A 309 -24.14 -8.90 13.89
C LEU A 309 -25.45 -9.04 13.13
N THR A 310 -26.49 -8.29 13.52
CA THR A 310 -27.77 -8.28 12.81
C THR A 310 -27.61 -7.63 11.43
N ALA A 311 -26.91 -6.49 11.39
CA ALA A 311 -26.61 -5.75 10.17
C ALA A 311 -25.83 -6.60 9.16
N SER A 312 -24.76 -7.26 9.59
CA SER A 312 -23.95 -8.12 8.70
C SER A 312 -24.72 -9.35 8.23
N GLN A 313 -25.47 -10.03 9.10
CA GLN A 313 -26.10 -11.31 8.74
C GLN A 313 -27.42 -11.17 7.98
N GLU A 314 -28.30 -10.33 8.49
CA GLU A 314 -29.66 -10.18 7.97
C GLU A 314 -29.73 -9.06 6.93
N HIS A 315 -28.66 -8.26 6.79
CA HIS A 315 -28.67 -7.01 6.03
C HIS A 315 -29.81 -6.11 6.49
N LYS A 316 -30.00 -6.03 7.81
CA LYS A 316 -31.07 -5.26 8.46
C LYS A 316 -30.60 -4.57 9.71
N ILE A 317 -31.15 -3.39 9.93
CA ILE A 317 -31.04 -2.66 11.20
C ILE A 317 -32.41 -2.54 11.86
N LYS A 318 -32.44 -2.32 13.17
CA LYS A 318 -33.68 -2.15 13.94
C LYS A 318 -33.78 -0.71 14.49
N PRO A 319 -34.35 0.23 13.73
CA PRO A 319 -34.61 1.57 14.24
C PRO A 319 -35.58 1.51 15.42
N LYS A 320 -35.35 2.38 16.41
CA LYS A 320 -36.15 2.41 17.64
C LYS A 320 -37.63 2.66 17.31
N LYS A 321 -38.53 1.80 17.84
CA LYS A 321 -39.99 1.81 17.61
C LYS A 321 -40.47 1.44 16.20
N PHE A 322 -39.59 1.20 15.23
CA PHE A 322 -39.98 0.83 13.86
C PHE A 322 -39.67 -0.63 13.52
N ALA A 323 -40.20 -1.12 12.41
CA ALA A 323 -39.85 -2.43 11.87
C ALA A 323 -38.36 -2.48 11.48
N GLN A 324 -37.79 -3.68 11.38
CA GLN A 324 -36.46 -3.83 10.80
C GLN A 324 -36.43 -3.23 9.38
N THR A 325 -35.34 -2.55 9.06
CA THR A 325 -35.12 -1.85 7.79
C THR A 325 -33.95 -2.48 7.06
N ASP A 326 -34.13 -2.81 5.79
CA ASP A 326 -33.11 -3.44 4.96
C ASP A 326 -32.01 -2.44 4.56
N ILE A 327 -30.76 -2.85 4.72
CA ILE A 327 -29.54 -2.13 4.33
C ILE A 327 -28.80 -2.90 3.21
N ASP A 328 -28.02 -2.19 2.43
CA ASP A 328 -27.17 -2.67 1.34
C ASP A 328 -25.83 -1.95 1.45
N GLU A 329 -24.92 -2.45 2.27
CA GLU A 329 -23.64 -1.81 2.53
C GLU A 329 -22.54 -2.84 2.83
N VAL A 330 -21.29 -2.43 2.62
CA VAL A 330 -20.11 -3.19 3.01
C VAL A 330 -19.68 -2.76 4.40
N ILE A 331 -19.57 -3.71 5.33
CA ILE A 331 -19.15 -3.45 6.70
C ILE A 331 -17.68 -3.86 6.86
N VAL A 332 -16.80 -2.88 7.09
CA VAL A 332 -15.36 -3.09 7.30
C VAL A 332 -14.94 -2.57 8.66
N GLY A 333 -14.42 -3.44 9.51
CA GLY A 333 -13.79 -3.06 10.78
C GLY A 333 -12.29 -3.26 10.73
N HIS A 334 -11.55 -2.52 11.55
CA HIS A 334 -10.15 -2.80 11.77
C HIS A 334 -9.76 -2.82 13.24
N THR A 335 -8.80 -3.65 13.62
CA THR A 335 -8.36 -3.80 15.02
C THR A 335 -6.86 -4.09 15.14
N ASN A 336 -6.35 -4.04 16.37
CA ASN A 336 -4.97 -4.37 16.70
C ASN A 336 -4.86 -5.74 17.40
N GLU A 337 -3.63 -6.23 17.54
CA GLU A 337 -3.33 -7.53 18.14
C GLU A 337 -3.82 -7.67 19.61
N PRO A 338 -3.54 -6.71 20.53
CA PRO A 338 -4.05 -6.78 21.89
C PRO A 338 -5.57 -6.92 22.00
N GLU A 339 -6.34 -6.11 21.27
CA GLU A 339 -7.80 -6.17 21.32
C GLU A 339 -8.35 -7.46 20.72
N TYR A 340 -7.73 -7.97 19.65
CA TYR A 340 -8.11 -9.25 19.07
C TYR A 340 -7.87 -10.43 20.04
N ARG A 341 -6.76 -10.43 20.78
CA ARG A 341 -6.49 -11.45 21.81
C ARG A 341 -7.52 -11.40 22.94
N LYS A 342 -7.95 -10.22 23.37
CA LYS A 342 -9.03 -10.08 24.37
C LYS A 342 -10.33 -10.70 23.87
N LEU A 343 -10.67 -10.49 22.59
CA LEU A 343 -11.84 -11.09 21.96
C LEU A 343 -11.74 -12.63 21.89
N LEU A 344 -10.56 -13.19 21.58
CA LEU A 344 -10.37 -14.65 21.58
C LEU A 344 -10.57 -15.28 22.97
N ALA A 345 -10.27 -14.54 24.04
CA ALA A 345 -10.46 -15.00 25.40
C ALA A 345 -11.92 -14.88 25.89
N ASN A 346 -12.77 -14.11 25.21
CA ASN A 346 -14.12 -13.81 25.65
C ASN A 346 -15.17 -14.76 25.02
N GLU A 347 -15.74 -15.66 25.82
CA GLU A 347 -16.78 -16.61 25.39
C GLU A 347 -18.04 -15.90 24.87
N TYR A 348 -18.43 -14.76 25.45
CA TYR A 348 -19.60 -13.98 25.00
C TYR A 348 -19.44 -13.44 23.57
N MET A 349 -18.22 -13.40 23.04
CA MET A 349 -17.90 -12.92 21.70
C MET A 349 -17.73 -14.04 20.66
N GLU A 350 -18.07 -15.29 21.00
CA GLU A 350 -18.01 -16.43 20.08
C GLU A 350 -18.84 -16.20 18.80
N ALA A 351 -20.04 -15.63 18.94
CA ALA A 351 -20.89 -15.31 17.79
C ALA A 351 -20.22 -14.31 16.84
N LEU A 352 -19.49 -13.32 17.35
CA LEU A 352 -18.76 -12.37 16.52
C LEU A 352 -17.58 -13.03 15.81
N ARG A 353 -16.86 -13.94 16.49
CA ARG A 353 -15.75 -14.70 15.88
C ARG A 353 -16.19 -15.52 14.69
N ASP A 354 -17.27 -16.29 14.82
CA ASP A 354 -17.79 -17.13 13.73
C ASP A 354 -18.27 -16.29 12.53
N ARG A 355 -18.79 -15.09 12.82
CA ARG A 355 -19.38 -14.17 11.85
C ARG A 355 -18.40 -13.12 11.31
N THR A 356 -17.11 -13.28 11.59
CA THR A 356 -16.06 -12.38 11.11
C THR A 356 -15.19 -13.07 10.08
N VAL A 357 -14.90 -12.39 8.97
CA VAL A 357 -13.81 -12.75 8.06
C VAL A 357 -12.59 -11.92 8.46
N LYS A 358 -11.59 -12.57 9.05
CA LYS A 358 -10.34 -11.90 9.44
C LYS A 358 -9.36 -11.91 8.27
N ILE A 359 -8.78 -10.76 7.98
CA ILE A 359 -7.63 -10.62 7.08
C ILE A 359 -6.47 -10.04 7.88
N ASP A 360 -5.36 -10.77 7.90
CA ASP A 360 -4.15 -10.33 8.58
C ASP A 360 -3.37 -9.37 7.68
N VAL A 361 -3.11 -8.17 8.18
CA VAL A 361 -2.40 -7.09 7.50
C VAL A 361 -1.10 -6.82 8.28
N PRO A 362 -0.02 -7.56 7.98
CA PRO A 362 1.26 -7.40 8.65
C PRO A 362 1.97 -6.12 8.19
N TYR A 363 3.05 -5.74 8.88
CA TYR A 363 4.03 -4.84 8.29
C TYR A 363 4.71 -5.49 7.08
N VAL A 364 5.18 -4.64 6.18
CA VAL A 364 6.02 -5.07 5.05
C VAL A 364 7.28 -5.75 5.55
N THR A 365 7.65 -6.85 4.90
CA THR A 365 8.84 -7.68 5.21
C THR A 365 9.87 -7.69 4.09
N ARG A 366 9.60 -6.96 2.99
CA ARG A 366 10.53 -6.76 1.89
C ARG A 366 11.23 -5.43 2.03
N PHE A 367 12.55 -5.46 1.87
CA PHE A 367 13.41 -4.28 1.99
C PHE A 367 13.02 -3.16 1.01
N ARG A 368 12.92 -3.45 -0.29
CA ARG A 368 12.57 -2.42 -1.29
C ARG A 368 11.23 -1.77 -1.03
N ASP A 369 10.22 -2.55 -0.66
CA ASP A 369 8.87 -2.04 -0.44
C ASP A 369 8.85 -1.06 0.76
N GLU A 370 9.62 -1.34 1.82
CA GLU A 370 9.78 -0.45 2.97
C GLU A 370 10.49 0.86 2.61
N VAL A 371 11.50 0.82 1.73
CA VAL A 371 12.16 2.03 1.24
C VAL A 371 11.17 2.93 0.51
N HIS A 372 10.31 2.37 -0.36
CA HIS A 372 9.28 3.14 -1.08
C HIS A 372 8.28 3.84 -0.13
N ILE A 373 7.95 3.21 1.01
CA ILE A 373 7.10 3.83 2.03
C ILE A 373 7.73 5.14 2.54
N TYR A 374 9.04 5.17 2.73
CA TYR A 374 9.74 6.37 3.21
C TYR A 374 10.01 7.37 2.09
N GLU A 375 10.40 6.92 0.90
CA GLU A 375 10.64 7.80 -0.25
C GLU A 375 9.42 8.64 -0.63
N ARG A 376 8.21 8.14 -0.36
CA ARG A 376 6.97 8.89 -0.53
C ARG A 376 6.99 10.24 0.19
N ASP A 377 7.39 10.24 1.46
CA ASP A 377 7.34 11.42 2.33
C ASP A 377 8.71 12.12 2.44
N PHE A 378 9.81 11.38 2.22
CA PHE A 378 11.19 11.85 2.37
C PHE A 378 11.92 11.86 1.01
N ASN A 379 11.57 12.83 0.15
CA ASN A 379 12.22 13.01 -1.14
C ASN A 379 12.55 14.48 -1.41
N ARG A 380 13.19 14.76 -2.55
CA ARG A 380 13.62 16.11 -2.95
C ARG A 380 12.47 17.11 -3.14
N ARG A 381 11.24 16.65 -3.33
CA ARG A 381 10.05 17.52 -3.52
C ARG A 381 9.46 17.94 -2.17
N THR A 382 9.42 17.02 -1.20
CA THR A 382 8.82 17.24 0.13
C THR A 382 9.81 17.82 1.13
N VAL A 383 11.07 17.37 1.11
CA VAL A 383 12.13 17.82 2.00
C VAL A 383 12.86 18.99 1.35
N LEU A 384 12.32 20.20 1.53
CA LEU A 384 12.85 21.42 0.94
C LEU A 384 14.08 21.93 1.70
N GLY A 385 15.11 22.33 0.95
CA GLY A 385 16.31 22.99 1.50
C GLY A 385 17.28 22.06 2.24
N LYS A 386 17.06 20.74 2.21
CA LYS A 386 17.98 19.75 2.78
C LYS A 386 18.24 18.61 1.79
N HIS A 387 19.49 18.16 1.75
CA HIS A 387 19.87 16.98 0.99
C HIS A 387 19.60 15.71 1.82
N ILE A 388 19.17 14.64 1.18
CA ILE A 388 19.13 13.30 1.79
C ILE A 388 20.28 12.51 1.15
N ALA A 389 21.28 12.14 1.95
CA ALA A 389 22.43 11.40 1.47
C ALA A 389 22.00 10.00 0.99
N PRO A 390 22.72 9.40 0.02
CA PRO A 390 22.48 8.02 -0.41
C PRO A 390 22.44 7.05 0.77
N HIS A 391 21.66 5.97 0.63
CA HIS A 391 21.47 4.92 1.64
C HIS A 391 20.82 5.34 2.96
N THR A 392 20.44 6.61 3.13
CA THR A 392 19.86 7.09 4.40
C THR A 392 18.52 6.41 4.71
N LEU A 393 17.64 6.31 3.71
CA LEU A 393 16.35 5.63 3.87
C LEU A 393 16.52 4.11 3.89
N ASP A 394 17.47 3.60 3.10
CA ASP A 394 17.85 2.18 3.04
C ASP A 394 18.24 1.65 4.43
N ILE A 395 19.12 2.33 5.15
CA ILE A 395 19.55 1.88 6.49
C ILE A 395 18.38 1.90 7.49
N ALA A 396 17.52 2.91 7.42
CA ALA A 396 16.32 2.96 8.26
C ALA A 396 15.35 1.80 7.95
N ALA A 397 15.11 1.53 6.66
CA ALA A 397 14.27 0.43 6.19
C ALA A 397 14.85 -0.94 6.54
N MET A 398 16.16 -1.12 6.36
CA MET A 398 16.86 -2.36 6.69
C MET A 398 16.69 -2.69 8.17
N TRP A 399 16.95 -1.72 9.05
CA TRP A 399 16.75 -1.91 10.48
C TRP A 399 15.29 -2.24 10.82
N ALA A 400 14.34 -1.50 10.26
CA ALA A 400 12.92 -1.76 10.48
C ALA A 400 12.52 -3.19 10.08
N ILE A 401 12.95 -3.66 8.91
CA ILE A 401 12.66 -5.02 8.43
C ILE A 401 13.28 -6.08 9.34
N LEU A 402 14.55 -5.92 9.74
CA LEU A 402 15.18 -6.88 10.67
C LEU A 402 14.40 -7.00 11.97
N THR A 403 13.82 -5.93 12.50
CA THR A 403 12.99 -6.01 13.72
C THR A 403 11.68 -6.79 13.53
N ARG A 404 11.22 -6.98 12.30
CA ARG A 404 9.94 -7.62 11.92
C ARG A 404 10.09 -9.07 11.48
N LEU A 405 11.30 -9.48 11.13
CA LEU A 405 11.61 -10.85 10.71
C LEU A 405 11.76 -11.78 11.92
N GLU A 406 11.29 -13.00 11.76
CA GLU A 406 11.52 -14.08 12.71
C GLU A 406 12.92 -14.66 12.51
N GLU A 407 13.57 -15.09 13.60
CA GLU A 407 14.85 -15.76 13.53
C GLU A 407 14.74 -17.02 12.65
N PRO A 408 15.64 -17.22 11.67
CA PRO A 408 15.62 -18.39 10.82
C PRO A 408 15.87 -19.66 11.64
N LYS A 409 15.05 -20.70 11.43
CA LYS A 409 15.24 -22.01 12.08
C LYS A 409 16.49 -22.74 11.57
N HIS A 410 16.99 -22.37 10.39
CA HIS A 410 18.24 -22.90 9.84
C HIS A 410 19.44 -22.19 10.45
N ALA A 411 20.24 -22.93 11.23
CA ALA A 411 21.39 -22.39 11.98
C ALA A 411 22.48 -21.70 11.13
N SER A 412 22.50 -21.93 9.81
CA SER A 412 23.48 -21.35 8.89
C SER A 412 23.03 -20.04 8.24
N LEU A 413 21.78 -19.62 8.43
CA LEU A 413 21.22 -18.42 7.80
C LEU A 413 21.16 -17.29 8.83
N THR A 414 21.73 -16.13 8.52
CA THR A 414 21.57 -14.94 9.36
C THR A 414 20.30 -14.18 9.01
N LEU A 415 19.82 -13.31 9.91
CA LEU A 415 18.66 -12.46 9.66
C LEU A 415 18.89 -11.49 8.48
N MET A 416 20.10 -10.94 8.37
CA MET A 416 20.51 -10.11 7.23
C MET A 416 20.48 -10.87 5.90
N GLN A 417 20.94 -12.12 5.88
CA GLN A 417 20.84 -12.97 4.68
C GLN A 417 19.39 -13.28 4.32
N LYS A 418 18.54 -13.56 5.34
CA LYS A 418 17.10 -13.77 5.15
C LYS A 418 16.42 -12.53 4.54
N LEU A 419 16.72 -11.33 5.04
CA LEU A 419 16.26 -10.05 4.46
C LEU A 419 16.65 -9.94 2.98
N LYS A 420 17.91 -10.22 2.63
CA LYS A 420 18.41 -10.19 1.25
C LYS A 420 17.69 -11.19 0.35
N LEU A 421 17.47 -12.42 0.83
CA LEU A 421 16.70 -13.45 0.11
C LEU A 421 15.26 -13.01 -0.16
N TYR A 422 14.59 -12.42 0.85
CA TYR A 422 13.22 -11.93 0.71
C TYR A 422 13.10 -10.77 -0.27
N ASP A 423 14.15 -9.97 -0.43
CA ASP A 423 14.21 -8.91 -1.44
C ASP A 423 14.50 -9.41 -2.86
N GLY A 424 14.81 -10.72 -3.00
CA GLY A 424 15.08 -11.38 -4.28
C GLY A 424 16.57 -11.49 -4.62
N ARG A 425 17.48 -11.25 -3.68
CA ARG A 425 18.91 -11.51 -3.91
C ARG A 425 19.20 -13.01 -3.88
N SER A 426 19.99 -13.49 -4.82
CA SER A 426 20.47 -14.88 -4.82
C SER A 426 21.66 -15.03 -3.85
N LEU A 427 21.61 -16.03 -2.98
CA LEU A 427 22.72 -16.41 -2.11
C LEU A 427 23.15 -17.85 -2.41
N PRO A 428 24.46 -18.17 -2.38
CA PRO A 428 24.95 -19.53 -2.59
C PRO A 428 24.29 -20.52 -1.62
N GLY A 429 23.76 -21.63 -2.15
CA GLY A 429 23.10 -22.67 -1.36
C GLY A 429 21.62 -22.43 -1.07
N TYR A 430 21.04 -21.31 -1.55
CA TYR A 430 19.62 -21.00 -1.37
C TYR A 430 18.91 -20.86 -2.72
N THR A 431 17.74 -21.47 -2.84
CA THR A 431 16.89 -21.43 -4.04
C THR A 431 15.59 -20.69 -3.77
N GLU A 432 14.84 -20.34 -4.82
CA GLU A 432 13.50 -19.76 -4.66
C GLU A 432 12.56 -20.65 -3.86
N ASP A 433 12.67 -21.98 -4.01
CA ASP A 433 11.88 -22.95 -3.22
C ASP A 433 12.21 -22.82 -1.73
N THR A 434 13.50 -22.64 -1.40
CA THR A 434 13.94 -22.42 -0.02
C THR A 434 13.37 -21.12 0.55
N VAL A 435 13.30 -20.04 -0.24
CA VAL A 435 12.70 -18.78 0.20
C VAL A 435 11.20 -18.92 0.43
N ARG A 436 10.51 -19.66 -0.44
CA ARG A 436 9.08 -19.97 -0.28
C ARG A 436 8.83 -20.76 1.00
N GLU A 437 9.65 -21.77 1.29
CA GLU A 437 9.57 -22.55 2.53
C GLU A 437 9.88 -21.71 3.78
N LEU A 438 10.87 -20.81 3.71
CA LEU A 438 11.17 -19.88 4.80
C LEU A 438 9.96 -19.00 5.14
N ARG A 439 9.29 -18.45 4.12
CA ARG A 439 8.08 -17.64 4.28
C ARG A 439 6.91 -18.46 4.82
N ALA A 440 6.67 -19.66 4.29
CA ALA A 440 5.59 -20.53 4.75
C ALA A 440 5.77 -21.00 6.20
N ASN A 441 7.01 -21.13 6.66
CA ASN A 441 7.34 -21.55 8.04
C ASN A 441 7.31 -20.41 9.06
N ALA A 442 7.21 -19.16 8.61
CA ALA A 442 7.22 -17.97 9.44
C ALA A 442 5.77 -17.47 9.60
N GLY A 443 5.20 -17.67 10.79
CA GLY A 443 3.76 -17.53 11.00
C GLY A 443 3.31 -16.14 11.42
N GLN A 444 4.21 -15.32 11.97
CA GLN A 444 3.91 -14.01 12.54
C GLN A 444 4.87 -12.91 12.08
N GLU A 445 5.57 -13.10 10.96
CA GLU A 445 6.43 -12.06 10.41
C GLU A 445 5.66 -10.79 10.07
N GLY A 446 6.21 -9.64 10.46
CA GLY A 446 5.56 -8.35 10.29
C GLY A 446 4.37 -8.10 11.24
N MET A 447 3.92 -9.07 12.04
CA MET A 447 2.89 -8.84 13.07
C MET A 447 3.44 -8.19 14.34
N SER A 448 4.77 -8.17 14.48
CA SER A 448 5.52 -7.47 15.52
C SER A 448 6.72 -6.74 14.92
N GLY A 449 7.43 -5.96 15.74
CA GLY A 449 8.57 -5.15 15.30
C GLY A 449 8.27 -3.66 15.25
N ILE A 450 9.21 -2.90 14.71
CA ILE A 450 9.14 -1.46 14.61
C ILE A 450 8.18 -1.05 13.50
N SER A 451 7.20 -0.21 13.84
CA SER A 451 6.24 0.33 12.88
C SER A 451 6.90 1.29 11.89
N PRO A 452 6.39 1.39 10.64
CA PRO A 452 6.83 2.43 9.71
C PRO A 452 6.66 3.85 10.29
N ARG A 453 5.59 4.09 11.05
CA ARG A 453 5.32 5.39 11.71
C ARG A 453 6.44 5.81 12.66
N TYR A 454 7.02 4.86 13.40
CA TYR A 454 8.15 5.13 14.28
C TYR A 454 9.35 5.63 13.46
N ILE A 455 9.66 4.97 12.34
CA ILE A 455 10.79 5.36 11.49
C ILE A 455 10.55 6.74 10.87
N GLN A 456 9.35 7.00 10.37
CA GLN A 456 8.98 8.32 9.84
C GLN A 456 9.10 9.43 10.90
N ASP A 457 8.69 9.17 12.14
CA ASP A 457 8.90 10.08 13.26
C ASP A 457 10.40 10.35 13.50
N LYS A 458 11.24 9.30 13.51
CA LYS A 458 12.69 9.48 13.70
C LYS A 458 13.38 10.18 12.53
N LEU A 459 12.97 9.92 11.30
CA LEU A 459 13.45 10.67 10.13
C LEU A 459 13.05 12.15 10.21
N SER A 460 11.83 12.44 10.62
CA SER A 460 11.35 13.83 10.81
C SER A 460 12.11 14.55 11.91
N ASN A 461 12.34 13.90 13.05
CA ASN A 461 13.13 14.44 14.16
C ASN A 461 14.59 14.66 13.75
N ALA A 462 15.19 13.70 13.02
CA ALA A 462 16.54 13.81 12.48
C ALA A 462 16.68 15.02 11.55
N LEU A 463 15.68 15.27 10.70
CA LEU A 463 15.65 16.44 9.82
C LEU A 463 15.62 17.75 10.62
N VAL A 464 14.84 17.84 11.70
CA VAL A 464 14.76 19.09 12.50
C VAL A 464 15.98 19.29 13.40
N SER A 465 16.64 18.21 13.80
CA SER A 465 17.78 18.25 14.71
C SER A 465 18.94 19.11 14.17
N HIS A 466 19.65 19.81 15.06
CA HIS A 466 20.85 20.59 14.73
C HIS A 466 21.99 19.74 14.14
N GLY A 467 21.91 18.40 14.22
CA GLY A 467 22.90 17.49 13.64
C GLY A 467 22.80 17.31 12.13
N ALA A 468 21.67 17.67 11.51
CA ALA A 468 21.45 17.59 10.07
C ALA A 468 21.62 18.96 9.39
N VAL A 469 22.78 19.62 9.58
CA VAL A 469 23.08 20.90 8.93
C VAL A 469 23.14 20.68 7.42
N GLY A 470 22.09 21.07 6.70
CA GLY A 470 21.98 20.98 5.24
C GLY A 470 21.82 19.57 4.66
N CYS A 471 22.10 18.50 5.41
CA CYS A 471 22.07 17.12 4.92
C CYS A 471 21.62 16.12 5.99
N LEU A 472 20.64 15.29 5.67
CA LEU A 472 20.27 14.10 6.42
C LEU A 472 21.14 12.93 5.92
N ASN A 473 21.88 12.29 6.82
CA ASN A 473 22.78 11.18 6.50
C ASN A 473 22.50 9.94 7.37
N PRO A 474 23.00 8.75 6.98
CA PRO A 474 22.71 7.49 7.69
C PRO A 474 23.11 7.51 9.18
N PHE A 475 24.21 8.19 9.54
CA PHE A 475 24.69 8.24 10.92
C PHE A 475 23.78 9.05 11.84
N VAL A 476 23.25 10.18 11.36
CA VAL A 476 22.28 10.98 12.11
C VAL A 476 21.01 10.15 12.34
N VAL A 477 20.53 9.46 11.30
CA VAL A 477 19.33 8.61 11.40
C VAL A 477 19.54 7.45 12.37
N MET A 478 20.65 6.70 12.27
CA MET A 478 20.95 5.61 13.20
C MET A 478 21.00 6.10 14.66
N ARG A 479 21.62 7.26 14.92
CA ARG A 479 21.66 7.84 16.26
C ARG A 479 20.27 8.19 16.79
N GLU A 480 19.41 8.78 15.96
CA GLU A 480 18.02 9.09 16.34
C GLU A 480 17.18 7.82 16.56
N LEU A 481 17.39 6.78 15.76
CA LEU A 481 16.74 5.48 15.93
C LEU A 481 17.14 4.84 17.28
N GLU A 482 18.44 4.84 17.59
CA GLU A 482 18.99 4.30 18.84
C GLU A 482 18.49 5.07 20.07
N ALA A 483 18.58 6.41 20.03
CA ALA A 483 18.11 7.28 21.11
C ALA A 483 16.61 7.09 21.38
N GLY A 484 15.83 6.88 20.31
CA GLY A 484 14.40 6.66 20.38
C GLY A 484 13.99 5.36 21.11
N LEU A 485 14.83 4.32 21.10
CA LEU A 485 14.51 3.01 21.72
C LEU A 485 14.24 3.13 23.23
N ARG A 486 14.92 4.04 23.92
CA ARG A 486 14.79 4.24 25.38
C ARG A 486 13.47 4.90 25.78
N HIS A 487 12.89 5.67 24.88
CA HIS A 487 11.73 6.54 25.16
C HIS A 487 10.45 6.08 24.46
N HIS A 488 10.50 5.02 23.65
CA HIS A 488 9.34 4.58 22.89
C HIS A 488 8.37 3.75 23.74
N SER A 489 7.13 4.23 23.87
CA SER A 489 6.08 3.64 24.72
C SER A 489 5.63 2.24 24.27
N LEU A 490 5.81 1.89 22.99
CA LEU A 490 5.42 0.56 22.47
C LEU A 490 6.53 -0.49 22.59
N ILE A 491 7.77 -0.09 22.92
CA ILE A 491 8.89 -1.02 23.17
C ILE A 491 9.07 -1.11 24.67
N THR A 492 8.22 -1.90 25.31
CA THR A 492 8.17 -2.04 26.77
C THR A 492 9.08 -3.15 27.29
N ASN A 493 9.45 -4.10 26.44
CA ASN A 493 10.28 -5.25 26.80
C ASN A 493 11.76 -4.92 26.64
N GLU A 494 12.52 -5.04 27.73
CA GLU A 494 13.97 -4.76 27.72
C GLU A 494 14.73 -5.70 26.79
N ARG A 495 14.29 -6.97 26.65
CA ARG A 495 14.90 -7.91 25.70
C ARG A 495 14.78 -7.47 24.25
N ASP A 496 13.64 -6.88 23.89
CA ASP A 496 13.42 -6.38 22.53
C ASP A 496 14.27 -5.13 22.28
N ARG A 497 14.46 -4.27 23.29
CA ARG A 497 15.37 -3.12 23.20
C ARG A 497 16.80 -3.54 22.96
N GLU A 498 17.31 -4.49 23.75
CA GLU A 498 18.65 -5.05 23.58
C GLU A 498 18.79 -5.66 22.17
N ARG A 499 17.84 -6.51 21.75
CA ARG A 499 17.83 -7.11 20.41
C ARG A 499 17.87 -6.04 19.32
N TYR A 500 17.03 -5.02 19.38
CA TYR A 500 16.97 -3.97 18.36
C TYR A 500 18.23 -3.11 18.31
N ALA A 501 18.90 -2.88 19.45
CA ALA A 501 20.19 -2.21 19.49
C ALA A 501 21.30 -3.06 18.84
N LEU A 502 21.31 -4.38 19.06
CA LEU A 502 22.21 -5.29 18.36
C LEU A 502 21.95 -5.27 16.84
N LEU A 503 20.68 -5.34 16.41
CA LEU A 503 20.33 -5.26 14.99
C LEU A 503 20.78 -3.95 14.34
N LEU A 504 20.75 -2.84 15.08
CA LEU A 504 21.26 -1.56 14.56
C LEU A 504 22.77 -1.60 14.34
N THR A 505 23.50 -2.35 15.16
CA THR A 505 24.94 -2.59 14.98
C THR A 505 25.19 -3.41 13.71
N GLU A 506 24.41 -4.47 13.46
CA GLU A 506 24.51 -5.25 12.22
C GLU A 506 24.23 -4.40 10.97
N VAL A 507 23.24 -3.50 11.04
CA VAL A 507 22.92 -2.57 9.94
C VAL A 507 24.06 -1.60 9.68
N ARG A 508 24.74 -1.11 10.74
CA ARG A 508 25.93 -0.26 10.60
C ARG A 508 27.06 -1.02 9.90
N ASP A 509 27.31 -2.27 10.28
CA ASP A 509 28.35 -3.09 9.66
C ASP A 509 28.02 -3.38 8.18
N GLU A 510 26.74 -3.62 7.84
CA GLU A 510 26.30 -3.76 6.45
C GLU A 510 26.45 -2.46 5.66
N TYR A 511 26.13 -1.30 6.26
CA TYR A 511 26.38 0.01 5.64
C TYR A 511 27.86 0.21 5.32
N ASP A 512 28.76 -0.12 6.26
CA ASP A 512 30.20 -0.03 6.06
C ASP A 512 30.65 -0.90 4.86
N GLU A 513 30.11 -2.10 4.72
CA GLU A 513 30.39 -2.96 3.57
C GLU A 513 29.81 -2.40 2.25
N ILE A 514 28.61 -1.81 2.27
CA ILE A 514 28.03 -1.14 1.10
C ILE A 514 28.95 -0.01 0.63
N VAL A 515 29.33 0.90 1.54
CA VAL A 515 30.17 2.05 1.23
C VAL A 515 31.57 1.61 0.77
N LYS A 516 32.18 0.61 1.43
CA LYS A 516 33.49 0.06 0.99
C LYS A 516 33.42 -0.46 -0.45
N ASN A 517 32.38 -1.23 -0.78
CA ASN A 517 32.20 -1.79 -2.12
C ASN A 517 31.95 -0.70 -3.17
N GLU A 518 31.17 0.32 -2.84
CA GLU A 518 30.90 1.45 -3.74
C GLU A 518 32.14 2.31 -3.97
N VAL A 519 32.91 2.60 -2.93
CA VAL A 519 34.17 3.35 -3.04
C VAL A 519 35.20 2.56 -3.85
N GLN A 520 35.33 1.25 -3.62
CA GLN A 520 36.19 0.38 -4.44
C GLN A 520 35.79 0.44 -5.92
N ARG A 521 34.49 0.31 -6.23
CA ARG A 521 33.98 0.41 -7.61
C ARG A 521 34.21 1.79 -8.24
N ALA A 522 34.01 2.86 -7.47
CA ALA A 522 34.21 4.22 -7.98
C ALA A 522 35.68 4.50 -8.33
N ILE A 523 36.62 3.94 -7.56
CA ILE A 523 38.07 4.06 -7.83
C ILE A 523 38.45 3.21 -9.05
N THR A 524 37.91 1.99 -9.17
CA THR A 524 38.18 1.14 -10.33
C THR A 524 37.50 1.59 -11.62
N ALA A 525 36.58 2.55 -11.54
CA ALA A 525 35.94 3.18 -12.71
C ALA A 525 36.91 4.04 -13.55
N ASP A 526 38.13 4.33 -13.07
CA ASP A 526 39.20 4.81 -13.96
C ASP A 526 39.69 3.66 -14.85
N GLU A 527 38.94 3.39 -15.91
CA GLU A 527 39.29 2.40 -16.93
C GLU A 527 40.69 2.63 -17.50
N SER A 528 41.17 3.88 -17.53
CA SER A 528 42.49 4.18 -18.05
C SER A 528 43.59 3.65 -17.12
N ALA A 529 43.40 3.77 -15.80
CA ALA A 529 44.35 3.28 -14.81
C ALA A 529 44.37 1.76 -14.75
N ILE A 530 43.20 1.12 -14.77
CA ILE A 530 43.14 -0.35 -14.73
C ILE A 530 43.71 -0.97 -16.01
N ARG A 531 43.48 -0.36 -17.19
CA ARG A 531 44.10 -0.79 -18.45
C ARG A 531 45.63 -0.67 -18.41
N ARG A 532 46.17 0.41 -17.84
CA ARG A 532 47.63 0.56 -17.67
C ARG A 532 48.21 -0.50 -16.75
N LEU A 533 47.55 -0.77 -15.62
CA LEU A 533 47.98 -1.81 -14.68
C LEU A 533 47.91 -3.20 -15.31
N ALA A 534 46.83 -3.50 -16.05
CA ALA A 534 46.65 -4.75 -16.77
C ALA A 534 47.74 -4.94 -17.85
N ALA A 535 47.97 -3.92 -18.68
CA ALA A 535 49.00 -3.97 -19.72
C ALA A 535 50.40 -4.23 -19.11
N ASN A 536 50.74 -3.53 -18.03
CA ASN A 536 52.00 -3.73 -17.33
C ASN A 536 52.12 -5.15 -16.74
N TYR A 537 51.03 -5.69 -16.16
CA TYR A 537 51.01 -7.07 -15.68
C TYR A 537 51.23 -8.06 -16.82
N ILE A 538 50.54 -7.90 -17.96
CA ILE A 538 50.66 -8.80 -19.12
C ILE A 538 52.04 -8.74 -19.76
N ASP A 539 52.66 -7.57 -19.88
CA ASP A 539 54.01 -7.44 -20.42
C ASP A 539 55.04 -8.17 -19.56
N ASN A 540 54.96 -8.01 -18.23
CA ASN A 540 55.81 -8.75 -17.29
C ASN A 540 55.51 -10.25 -17.29
N LEU A 541 54.24 -10.64 -17.40
CA LEU A 541 53.81 -12.03 -17.48
C LEU A 541 54.35 -12.74 -18.73
N ARG A 542 54.25 -12.08 -19.89
CA ARG A 542 54.78 -12.59 -21.16
C ARG A 542 56.28 -12.79 -21.05
N ALA A 543 57.00 -11.77 -20.58
CA ALA A 543 58.45 -11.82 -20.43
C ALA A 543 58.90 -12.92 -19.46
N TYR A 544 58.21 -13.08 -18.33
CA TYR A 544 58.49 -14.15 -17.36
C TYR A 544 58.26 -15.55 -17.94
N THR A 545 57.16 -15.74 -18.69
CA THR A 545 56.81 -17.05 -19.24
C THR A 545 57.69 -17.43 -20.43
N GLN A 546 58.11 -16.46 -21.24
CA GLN A 546 58.97 -16.66 -22.43
C GLN A 546 60.47 -16.53 -22.13
N ARG A 547 60.86 -16.20 -20.89
CA ARG A 547 62.24 -15.87 -20.48
C ARG A 547 62.85 -14.75 -21.33
N GLU A 548 62.02 -13.74 -21.61
CA GLU A 548 62.40 -12.52 -22.29
C GLU A 548 62.55 -11.37 -21.28
N LYS A 549 63.08 -10.24 -21.75
CA LYS A 549 63.19 -9.02 -20.96
C LYS A 549 62.05 -8.05 -21.31
N VAL A 550 61.63 -7.26 -20.32
CA VAL A 550 60.65 -6.18 -20.51
C VAL A 550 61.39 -4.88 -20.77
N LYS A 551 60.97 -4.12 -21.77
CA LYS A 551 61.56 -2.82 -22.07
C LYS A 551 60.99 -1.77 -21.12
N ASN A 552 61.84 -1.17 -20.29
CA ASN A 552 61.42 -0.15 -19.35
C ASN A 552 61.01 1.14 -20.10
N PRO A 553 59.76 1.64 -19.94
CA PRO A 553 59.28 2.83 -20.67
C PRO A 553 60.04 4.12 -20.37
N PHE A 554 60.67 4.23 -19.20
CA PHE A 554 61.33 5.45 -18.74
C PHE A 554 62.83 5.47 -19.06
N THR A 555 63.49 4.31 -19.02
CA THR A 555 64.95 4.19 -19.27
C THR A 555 65.28 3.65 -20.66
N GLY A 556 64.30 3.04 -21.34
CA GLY A 556 64.46 2.40 -22.65
C GLY A 556 65.31 1.12 -22.64
N ARG A 557 65.76 0.66 -21.45
CA ARG A 557 66.61 -0.52 -21.28
C ARG A 557 65.78 -1.78 -21.08
N ASP A 558 66.37 -2.91 -21.46
CA ASP A 558 65.78 -4.24 -21.23
C ASP A 558 66.06 -4.69 -19.79
N GLU A 559 65.00 -4.88 -19.02
CA GLU A 559 65.03 -5.28 -17.61
C GLU A 559 64.40 -6.67 -17.44
N GLU A 560 64.78 -7.37 -16.37
CA GLU A 560 64.12 -8.63 -16.01
C GLU A 560 62.66 -8.37 -15.60
N PRO A 561 61.75 -9.34 -15.81
CA PRO A 561 60.35 -9.20 -15.44
C PRO A 561 60.17 -8.84 -13.96
N ASP A 562 59.33 -7.86 -13.66
CA ASP A 562 59.04 -7.43 -12.29
C ASP A 562 58.12 -8.44 -11.59
N GLU A 563 58.74 -9.46 -11.00
CA GLU A 563 58.04 -10.44 -10.19
C GLU A 563 57.36 -9.84 -8.96
N ARG A 564 57.86 -8.71 -8.42
CA ARG A 564 57.25 -8.06 -7.26
C ARG A 564 55.91 -7.44 -7.64
N LEU A 565 55.85 -6.75 -8.78
CA LEU A 565 54.61 -6.23 -9.33
C LEU A 565 53.61 -7.37 -9.56
N MET A 566 54.01 -8.43 -10.25
CA MET A 566 53.11 -9.56 -10.53
C MET A 566 52.59 -10.21 -9.24
N ARG A 567 53.45 -10.42 -8.24
CA ARG A 567 53.04 -10.95 -6.93
C ARG A 567 52.06 -10.05 -6.21
N SER A 568 52.29 -8.73 -6.24
CA SER A 568 51.42 -7.76 -5.57
C SER A 568 49.99 -7.75 -6.10
N ILE A 569 49.77 -8.20 -7.35
CA ILE A 569 48.44 -8.41 -7.96
C ILE A 569 47.90 -9.80 -7.61
N GLU A 570 48.70 -10.86 -7.82
CA GLU A 570 48.30 -12.25 -7.60
C GLU A 570 47.88 -12.53 -6.15
N GLU A 571 48.50 -11.88 -5.17
CA GLU A 571 48.18 -12.03 -3.75
C GLU A 571 46.81 -11.42 -3.38
N LYS A 572 46.25 -10.51 -4.18
CA LYS A 572 44.92 -9.93 -3.94
C LYS A 572 43.78 -10.91 -4.09
N ILE A 573 44.02 -12.03 -4.76
CA ILE A 573 43.08 -13.14 -4.94
C ILE A 573 43.62 -14.43 -4.30
N ASP A 574 44.44 -14.27 -3.25
CA ASP A 574 44.95 -15.35 -2.40
C ASP A 574 45.74 -16.44 -3.15
N ILE A 575 46.46 -16.10 -4.22
CA ILE A 575 47.33 -17.06 -4.91
C ILE A 575 48.63 -17.28 -4.09
N PRO A 576 48.83 -18.47 -3.50
CA PRO A 576 50.03 -18.75 -2.71
C PRO A 576 51.26 -18.81 -3.61
N VAL A 577 52.44 -18.51 -3.03
CA VAL A 577 53.73 -18.48 -3.75
C VAL A 577 54.00 -19.80 -4.50
N SER A 578 53.61 -20.94 -3.91
CA SER A 578 53.78 -22.26 -4.52
C SER A 578 52.98 -22.47 -5.81
N ARG A 579 51.93 -21.67 -6.06
CA ARG A 579 51.07 -21.76 -7.25
C ARG A 579 51.21 -20.58 -8.20
N LYS A 580 52.20 -19.70 -7.99
CA LYS A 580 52.39 -18.53 -8.86
C LYS A 580 52.62 -18.93 -10.32
N ASP A 581 53.44 -19.95 -10.56
CA ASP A 581 53.80 -20.38 -11.92
C ASP A 581 52.62 -21.04 -12.63
N ASP A 582 51.79 -21.78 -11.90
CA ASP A 582 50.56 -22.37 -12.43
C ASP A 582 49.57 -21.28 -12.88
N PHE A 583 49.32 -20.30 -12.00
CA PHE A 583 48.41 -19.20 -12.30
C PHE A 583 48.89 -18.36 -13.49
N ARG A 584 50.19 -18.05 -13.54
CA ARG A 584 50.81 -17.31 -14.65
C ARG A 584 50.66 -18.04 -15.98
N ARG A 585 50.89 -19.35 -15.99
CA ARG A 585 50.69 -20.21 -17.18
C ARG A 585 49.22 -20.29 -17.59
N GLU A 586 48.30 -20.39 -16.62
CA GLU A 586 46.86 -20.40 -16.86
C GLU A 586 46.41 -19.12 -17.58
N ILE A 587 46.84 -17.95 -17.11
CA ILE A 587 46.54 -16.65 -17.75
C ILE A 587 47.19 -16.56 -19.14
N MET A 588 48.45 -16.97 -19.32
CA MET A 588 49.09 -16.96 -20.64
C MET A 588 48.41 -17.89 -21.64
N ASN A 589 47.98 -19.07 -21.19
CA ASN A 589 47.22 -20.00 -22.03
C ASN A 589 45.85 -19.42 -22.41
N TYR A 590 45.19 -18.74 -21.47
CA TYR A 590 43.93 -18.06 -21.71
C TYR A 590 44.08 -16.94 -22.77
N ILE A 591 45.14 -16.13 -22.68
CA ILE A 591 45.47 -15.10 -23.68
C ILE A 591 45.76 -15.73 -25.04
N GLY A 592 46.51 -16.83 -25.06
CA GLY A 592 46.80 -17.58 -26.28
C GLY A 592 45.54 -18.13 -26.95
N ALA A 593 44.61 -18.69 -26.18
CA ALA A 593 43.32 -19.17 -26.69
C ALA A 593 42.48 -18.04 -27.30
N LEU A 594 42.41 -16.88 -26.62
CA LEU A 594 41.72 -15.70 -27.16
C LEU A 594 42.31 -15.22 -28.48
N ALA A 595 43.65 -15.22 -28.59
CA ALA A 595 44.34 -14.79 -29.80
C ALA A 595 44.10 -15.75 -30.99
N ILE A 596 43.98 -17.06 -30.74
CA ILE A 596 43.63 -18.06 -31.76
C ILE A 596 42.22 -17.82 -32.30
N ASP A 597 41.29 -17.42 -31.42
CA ASP A 597 39.90 -17.06 -31.78
C ASP A 597 39.78 -15.65 -32.40
N GLY A 598 40.90 -14.97 -32.67
CA GLY A 598 40.93 -13.62 -33.25
C GLY A 598 40.48 -12.51 -32.29
N LYS A 599 40.36 -12.79 -30.99
CA LYS A 599 39.97 -11.83 -29.95
C LYS A 599 41.21 -11.24 -29.26
N LYS A 600 41.13 -9.97 -28.88
CA LYS A 600 42.16 -9.32 -28.06
C LYS A 600 41.85 -9.54 -26.58
N PHE A 601 42.91 -9.67 -25.78
CA PHE A 601 42.80 -9.66 -24.33
C PHE A 601 42.56 -8.24 -23.85
N GLU A 602 41.48 -8.04 -23.11
CA GLU A 602 41.16 -6.81 -22.37
C GLU A 602 41.29 -7.07 -20.86
N TRP A 603 41.42 -6.02 -20.06
CA TRP A 603 41.62 -6.10 -18.60
C TRP A 603 40.49 -6.85 -17.87
N ASP A 604 39.30 -6.90 -18.45
CA ASP A 604 38.10 -7.55 -17.94
C ASP A 604 37.85 -8.95 -18.54
N SER A 605 38.71 -9.41 -19.45
CA SER A 605 38.53 -10.68 -20.17
C SER A 605 38.59 -11.91 -19.26
N ASN A 606 39.32 -11.84 -18.14
CA ASN A 606 39.38 -12.92 -17.15
C ASN A 606 38.88 -12.43 -15.79
N GLU A 607 37.85 -13.08 -15.24
CA GLU A 607 37.17 -12.62 -14.02
C GLU A 607 38.07 -12.64 -12.78
N ARG A 608 38.95 -13.65 -12.65
CA ARG A 608 39.88 -13.74 -11.51
C ARG A 608 40.94 -12.65 -11.58
N LEU A 609 41.53 -12.44 -12.77
CA LEU A 609 42.53 -11.40 -12.98
C LEU A 609 41.93 -9.99 -12.87
N ARG A 610 40.70 -9.78 -13.38
CA ARG A 610 39.95 -8.52 -13.22
C ARG A 610 39.84 -8.15 -11.75
N LYS A 611 39.37 -9.07 -10.90
CA LYS A 611 39.24 -8.85 -9.45
C LYS A 611 40.58 -8.54 -8.78
N ALA A 612 41.65 -9.23 -9.19
CA ALA A 612 42.99 -8.98 -8.67
C ALA A 612 43.50 -7.56 -9.03
N LEU A 613 43.30 -7.14 -10.28
CA LEU A 613 43.68 -5.82 -10.78
C LEU A 613 42.89 -4.70 -10.09
N GLU A 614 41.58 -4.89 -9.90
CA GLU A 614 40.71 -3.95 -9.18
C GLU A 614 41.18 -3.74 -7.73
N LEU A 615 41.46 -4.84 -7.01
CA LEU A 615 41.93 -4.78 -5.63
C LEU A 615 43.32 -4.16 -5.51
N LYS A 616 44.20 -4.41 -6.50
CA LYS A 616 45.53 -3.80 -6.51
C LYS A 616 45.46 -2.31 -6.80
N LEU A 617 44.69 -1.90 -7.81
CA LEU A 617 44.51 -0.50 -8.16
C LEU A 617 43.94 0.29 -6.97
N PHE A 618 42.98 -0.30 -6.24
CA PHE A 618 42.45 0.30 -5.02
C PHE A 618 43.53 0.48 -3.94
N GLU A 619 44.36 -0.52 -3.67
CA GLU A 619 45.46 -0.41 -2.72
C GLU A 619 46.45 0.70 -3.11
N ASP A 620 46.84 0.75 -4.38
CA ASP A 620 47.81 1.73 -4.87
C ASP A 620 47.26 3.17 -4.80
N GLN A 621 45.95 3.34 -4.97
CA GLN A 621 45.33 4.65 -4.90
C GLN A 621 44.90 5.05 -3.49
N LYS A 622 44.71 4.11 -2.57
CA LYS A 622 44.15 4.35 -1.22
C LYS A 622 44.81 5.52 -0.48
N ASP A 623 46.14 5.61 -0.53
CA ASP A 623 46.91 6.65 0.17
C ASP A 623 47.08 7.95 -0.65
N SER A 624 46.83 7.88 -1.96
CA SER A 624 46.88 9.02 -2.88
C SER A 624 45.57 9.80 -2.98
N ILE A 625 44.46 9.20 -2.52
CA ILE A 625 43.13 9.83 -2.47
C ILE A 625 43.17 10.92 -1.40
N LYS A 626 43.60 12.10 -1.81
CA LYS A 626 43.32 13.34 -1.08
C LYS A 626 41.84 13.65 -1.27
N LEU A 627 41.04 13.34 -0.25
CA LEU A 627 39.61 13.73 -0.13
C LEU A 627 39.37 15.21 -0.50
N THR A 628 40.37 16.08 -0.34
CA THR A 628 40.31 17.49 -0.76
C THR A 628 40.11 17.71 -2.26
N SER A 629 40.43 16.74 -3.12
CA SER A 629 40.19 16.85 -4.58
C SER A 629 38.75 16.50 -5.00
N LEU A 630 37.98 15.83 -4.13
CA LEU A 630 36.56 15.50 -4.36
C LEU A 630 35.60 16.54 -3.75
N VAL A 631 36.09 17.42 -2.85
CA VAL A 631 35.29 18.42 -2.12
C VAL A 631 35.32 19.81 -2.78
N SER A 632 36.10 20.03 -3.83
CA SER A 632 36.22 21.36 -4.46
C SER A 632 35.12 21.65 -5.49
N SER A 633 33.88 21.83 -5.05
CA SER A 633 32.90 22.63 -5.82
C SER A 633 31.68 23.13 -5.04
N VAL A 634 31.67 23.11 -3.70
CA VAL A 634 30.62 23.82 -2.93
C VAL A 634 31.20 24.40 -1.64
N VAL A 635 31.94 25.50 -1.75
CA VAL A 635 32.07 26.44 -0.64
C VAL A 635 31.62 27.78 -1.19
N ASP A 636 30.51 28.27 -0.65
CA ASP A 636 29.86 29.52 -0.98
C ASP A 636 30.84 30.68 -0.72
N GLU A 637 31.06 31.55 -1.72
CA GLU A 637 31.99 32.69 -1.65
C GLU A 637 31.68 33.61 -0.46
N GLU A 638 30.43 33.64 0.03
CA GLU A 638 30.02 34.42 1.21
C GLU A 638 30.67 33.97 2.53
N THR A 639 31.15 32.72 2.64
CA THR A 639 31.75 32.23 3.90
C THR A 639 33.21 32.65 4.05
N GLN A 640 33.91 32.92 2.94
CA GLN A 640 35.31 33.36 2.97
C GLN A 640 35.47 34.84 3.30
N GLU A 641 34.44 35.67 3.08
CA GLU A 641 34.54 37.12 3.34
C GLU A 641 34.37 37.51 4.82
N LYS A 642 34.11 36.56 5.73
CA LYS A 642 33.86 36.83 7.17
C LYS A 642 34.92 36.28 8.14
N ILE A 643 36.05 35.80 7.65
CA ILE A 643 37.25 35.51 8.46
C ILE A 643 38.29 36.59 8.12
#